data_AF-H3S9L8-F1
#
_entry.id   AF-H3S9L8-F1
#
_cell.length_a   1.000
_cell.length_b   1.000
_cell.length_c   1.000
_cell.angle_alpha   90.00
_cell.angle_beta   90.00
_cell.angle_gamma   90.00
#
_symmetry.space_group_name_H-M   'P 1'
#
loop_
_entity.id
_entity.type
_entity.pdbx_description
1 polymer ?
#
loop_
_entity_poly.entity_id
_entity_poly.type
_entity_poly.pdbx_seq_one_letter_code
_entity_poly.pdbx_strand_id
1 'polypeptide(L)'
;MDINYIKNKIEEIHRVRNQILGELKDISYESLNKTDYTLLSKKFKRSFQTSKKIKIGCIMDDFTYHSLSPECNLFQVTPNNWRSELEQFQADMFFLESAWSGINGLWNQKITNLSDDILDLLHYCKKNSIPIVFWNKEDPFHFNDFIHIAKLADFVFTTDIDCIINYKTILRHDRIFFMPFAAQPKYHNPIEVIHREDKFCFAGAYYQGFSDRVKDFETFINIITRIKDLDIYDRNFNNKKSKNKFPRQYKRYIKGYLKTDNITKAYKGYMYNINMNSVKQSQSMCARRIFELLACNTITVSNYSRAIRNLFGDLVVCTDDGKRLYTEVKKLEDSEYLSKFRLLGLRKVLSEHTYKKRLEFIINKVYEKPLDCKPIKVIIIAQARTKDELERLLCNFSRQKYKYKKICIVTNLASLSYCHFSEDIILINKLTRKIINNIKEKYSHVSFFSTKDYYGENYITDYVLALNYSNEFVFSKESYFFHRKDGFFERIGNGGQYKLVQQAAIRRAFINLKYLKHEELMEYSKAINEGVILETCLSLDEYNYCMDFTGSKCPIVDDLVVVDTGKSVDSIYEQVENIQPLAQYIEENASNNVHYSDATYFIKKSKILVITYNYPDYSDFQCNAFIHSRVEEYKNNGLLVDVFRYGGNCSKRYSEFCGIDIIEGNSELLNNILLTGGYEMVLIHSLSAEMWDAVKNSIRDKKILVWLHGTEFQPNRRRRDSQYFNKAEAMSAGLVPVVANDSAVPESSDCGILVAKDYKELANSIEKLYHQPKLFMNLSRNASKTVRVKYRLSSTILKEIELITSELK
;
A
#
# COMPACT_ATOMS: atom_id res chain seq x y z
N MET A 1 34.09 3.51 -41.78
CA MET A 1 34.98 3.90 -40.68
C MET A 1 35.90 2.73 -40.42
N ASP A 2 37.22 2.95 -40.48
CA ASP A 2 38.23 1.92 -40.30
C ASP A 2 38.21 1.40 -38.86
N ILE A 3 38.16 0.07 -38.70
CA ILE A 3 38.17 -0.61 -37.39
C ILE A 3 39.45 -0.27 -36.61
N ASN A 4 40.56 -0.05 -37.29
CA ASN A 4 41.82 0.32 -36.66
C ASN A 4 41.76 1.75 -36.09
N TYR A 5 41.06 2.66 -36.76
CA TYR A 5 40.82 4.01 -36.24
C TYR A 5 39.97 3.98 -34.96
N ILE A 6 38.94 3.12 -34.92
CA ILE A 6 38.09 2.95 -33.73
C ILE A 6 38.89 2.35 -32.57
N LYS A 7 39.70 1.31 -32.82
CA LYS A 7 40.56 0.70 -31.79
C LYS A 7 41.58 1.71 -31.23
N ASN A 8 42.24 2.46 -32.09
CA ASN A 8 43.20 3.48 -31.67
C ASN A 8 42.53 4.59 -30.84
N LYS A 9 41.31 5.01 -31.22
CA LYS A 9 40.57 6.01 -30.43
C LYS A 9 40.09 5.46 -29.08
N ILE A 10 39.74 4.18 -28.99
CA ILE A 10 39.40 3.52 -27.73
C ILE A 10 40.62 3.46 -26.81
N GLU A 11 41.80 3.10 -27.34
CA GLU A 11 43.05 3.08 -26.56
C GLU A 11 43.45 4.48 -26.09
N GLU A 12 43.30 5.51 -26.93
CA GLU A 12 43.54 6.90 -26.56
C GLU A 12 42.60 7.37 -25.45
N ILE A 13 41.30 7.04 -25.53
CA ILE A 13 40.32 7.31 -24.48
C ILE A 13 40.69 6.60 -23.18
N HIS A 14 41.13 5.33 -23.24
CA HIS A 14 41.58 4.60 -22.05
C HIS A 14 42.82 5.23 -21.42
N ARG A 15 43.76 5.71 -22.25
CA ARG A 15 44.99 6.36 -21.78
C ARG A 15 44.71 7.70 -21.12
N VAL A 16 43.88 8.54 -21.73
CA VAL A 16 43.43 9.83 -21.16
C VAL A 16 42.63 9.61 -19.88
N ARG A 17 41.72 8.62 -19.86
CA ARG A 17 40.98 8.23 -18.65
C ARG A 17 41.91 7.81 -17.52
N ASN A 18 42.95 7.02 -17.80
CA ASN A 18 43.90 6.58 -16.78
C ASN A 18 44.78 7.72 -16.28
N GLN A 19 45.11 8.68 -17.13
CA GLN A 19 45.86 9.88 -16.75
C GLN A 19 45.01 10.79 -15.84
N ILE A 20 43.74 11.04 -16.20
CA ILE A 20 42.79 11.80 -15.36
C ILE A 20 42.56 11.09 -14.02
N LEU A 21 42.44 9.75 -14.02
CA LEU A 21 42.30 8.97 -12.79
C LEU A 21 43.59 8.99 -11.93
N GLY A 22 44.75 9.14 -12.54
CA GLY A 22 46.03 9.35 -11.84
C GLY A 22 46.11 10.72 -11.19
N GLU A 23 45.77 11.77 -11.93
CA GLU A 23 45.73 13.16 -11.44
C GLU A 23 44.66 13.35 -10.35
N LEU A 24 43.51 12.68 -10.47
CA LEU A 24 42.48 12.64 -9.42
C LEU A 24 42.92 11.86 -8.17
N LYS A 25 43.78 10.84 -8.31
CA LYS A 25 44.36 10.13 -7.16
C LYS A 25 45.34 11.05 -6.42
N ASP A 26 46.21 11.78 -7.11
CA ASP A 26 47.18 12.67 -6.46
C ASP A 26 46.53 13.87 -5.76
N ILE A 27 45.35 14.33 -6.22
CA ILE A 27 44.59 15.42 -5.57
C ILE A 27 43.70 14.92 -4.42
N SER A 28 43.38 13.61 -4.34
CA SER A 28 42.41 13.08 -3.36
C SER A 28 42.97 12.10 -2.33
N TYR A 29 44.20 11.59 -2.47
CA TYR A 29 44.68 10.52 -1.58
C TYR A 29 45.40 10.98 -0.30
N GLU A 30 46.05 12.15 -0.30
CA GLU A 30 46.87 12.55 0.87
C GLU A 30 46.11 13.35 1.95
N SER A 31 44.91 13.87 1.69
CA SER A 31 44.14 14.65 2.68
C SER A 31 42.87 13.97 3.22
N LEU A 32 42.54 12.75 2.78
CA LEU A 32 41.29 12.07 3.17
C LEU A 32 41.48 10.82 4.04
N ASN A 33 42.72 10.35 4.25
CA ASN A 33 43.01 9.15 5.04
C ASN A 33 43.61 9.46 6.43
N LYS A 34 42.90 10.28 7.21
CA LYS A 34 43.05 10.38 8.68
C LYS A 34 41.81 11.06 9.28
N THR A 35 40.64 10.48 9.02
CA THR A 35 39.44 10.79 9.82
C THR A 35 38.87 9.48 10.31
N ASP A 36 38.93 9.31 11.63
CA ASP A 36 38.38 8.19 12.36
C ASP A 36 37.02 7.72 11.82
N TYR A 37 36.97 6.48 11.35
CA TYR A 37 35.74 5.78 10.97
C TYR A 37 34.78 5.57 12.16
N THR A 38 35.08 6.09 13.35
CA THR A 38 34.21 6.12 14.54
C THR A 38 33.34 7.38 14.65
N LEU A 39 33.36 8.29 13.68
CA LEU A 39 32.49 9.50 13.62
C LEU A 39 31.12 9.30 12.95
N LEU A 40 30.74 8.07 12.62
CA LEU A 40 29.69 7.67 11.66
C LEU A 40 28.22 7.92 12.07
N SER A 41 27.93 8.57 13.21
CA SER A 41 26.55 8.81 13.69
C SER A 41 26.10 10.27 13.68
N LYS A 42 26.78 11.18 13.00
CA LYS A 42 26.50 12.62 13.12
C LYS A 42 25.25 13.05 12.35
N LYS A 43 24.11 12.98 13.02
CA LYS A 43 22.98 13.87 12.73
C LYS A 43 23.41 15.31 12.95
N PHE A 44 22.79 16.24 12.22
CA PHE A 44 23.11 17.65 12.32
C PHE A 44 22.43 18.29 13.53
N LYS A 45 23.11 19.25 14.17
CA LYS A 45 22.64 19.93 15.38
C LYS A 45 21.77 21.13 15.03
N ARG A 46 20.47 20.89 14.88
CA ARG A 46 19.47 21.95 14.74
C ARG A 46 18.10 21.45 15.20
N SER A 47 17.20 22.37 15.52
CA SER A 47 15.82 22.06 15.88
C SER A 47 14.85 23.02 15.22
N PHE A 48 13.70 22.49 14.82
CA PHE A 48 12.64 23.25 14.17
C PHE A 48 11.33 22.98 14.87
N GLN A 49 10.57 24.04 15.16
CA GLN A 49 9.21 23.91 15.73
C GLN A 49 8.20 23.41 14.69
N THR A 50 8.44 23.67 13.41
CA THR A 50 7.55 23.29 12.31
C THR A 50 8.36 23.19 11.03
N SER A 51 7.93 22.30 10.13
CA SER A 51 8.56 22.11 8.82
C SER A 51 8.52 23.40 7.99
N LYS A 52 7.51 24.25 8.16
CA LYS A 52 7.39 25.52 7.40
C LYS A 52 8.52 26.53 7.66
N LYS A 53 9.26 26.37 8.77
CA LYS A 53 10.39 27.25 9.13
C LYS A 53 11.72 26.81 8.56
N ILE A 54 11.84 25.57 8.06
CA ILE A 54 13.09 25.09 7.49
C ILE A 54 13.33 25.74 6.13
N LYS A 55 14.57 26.19 5.91
CA LYS A 55 15.05 26.71 4.64
C LYS A 55 15.83 25.64 3.90
N ILE A 56 15.35 25.24 2.72
CA ILE A 56 15.96 24.20 1.92
C ILE A 56 16.40 24.80 0.58
N GLY A 57 17.70 24.88 0.36
CA GLY A 57 18.24 25.12 -0.98
C GLY A 57 18.18 23.82 -1.77
N CYS A 58 17.82 23.86 -3.05
CA CYS A 58 17.61 22.62 -3.79
C CYS A 58 17.87 22.67 -5.30
N ILE A 59 18.00 21.48 -5.88
CA ILE A 59 17.96 21.24 -7.32
C ILE A 59 16.99 20.06 -7.54
N MET A 60 15.88 20.30 -8.24
CA MET A 60 14.84 19.30 -8.49
C MET A 60 14.00 19.64 -9.71
N ASP A 61 13.32 18.64 -10.29
CA ASP A 61 12.37 18.89 -11.38
C ASP A 61 11.06 19.54 -10.84
N ASP A 62 10.33 20.24 -11.70
CA ASP A 62 9.14 21.04 -11.34
C ASP A 62 8.10 20.27 -10.52
N PHE A 63 7.86 19.00 -10.88
CA PHE A 63 6.87 18.17 -10.18
C PHE A 63 7.21 17.99 -8.70
N THR A 64 8.48 17.80 -8.35
CA THR A 64 8.91 17.65 -6.95
C THR A 64 8.93 19.00 -6.25
N TYR A 65 9.35 20.06 -6.93
CA TYR A 65 9.29 21.41 -6.38
C TYR A 65 7.87 21.80 -5.96
N HIS A 66 6.88 21.61 -6.84
CA HIS A 66 5.47 21.86 -6.52
C HIS A 66 4.95 20.96 -5.39
N SER A 67 5.51 19.76 -5.24
CA SER A 67 5.10 18.84 -4.19
C SER A 67 5.60 19.23 -2.79
N LEU A 68 6.83 19.74 -2.68
CA LEU A 68 7.49 20.06 -1.40
C LEU A 68 7.33 21.52 -0.98
N SER A 69 7.22 22.45 -1.92
CA SER A 69 7.13 23.90 -1.65
C SER A 69 6.00 24.33 -0.69
N PRO A 70 4.84 23.64 -0.59
CA PRO A 70 3.84 24.00 0.43
C PRO A 70 4.27 23.67 1.88
N GLU A 71 5.27 22.80 2.06
CA GLU A 71 5.64 22.21 3.36
C GLU A 71 6.82 22.89 4.05
N CYS A 72 7.61 23.67 3.31
CA CYS A 72 8.86 24.30 3.76
C CYS A 72 9.15 25.61 3.00
N ASN A 73 10.17 26.36 3.44
CA ASN A 73 10.74 27.43 2.64
C ASN A 73 11.76 26.82 1.66
N LEU A 74 11.39 26.71 0.38
CA LEU A 74 12.15 25.98 -0.64
C LEU A 74 12.70 26.96 -1.68
N PHE A 75 13.98 26.84 -2.02
CA PHE A 75 14.64 27.72 -2.99
C PHE A 75 15.45 26.90 -4.01
N GLN A 76 15.10 26.99 -5.29
CA GLN A 76 15.87 26.35 -6.37
C GLN A 76 17.06 27.22 -6.78
N VAL A 77 18.27 26.68 -6.70
CA VAL A 77 19.49 27.39 -7.10
C VAL A 77 19.79 27.25 -8.59
N THR A 78 20.51 28.20 -9.16
CA THR A 78 20.94 28.22 -10.56
C THR A 78 22.42 27.87 -10.71
N PRO A 79 22.86 27.19 -11.79
CA PRO A 79 24.27 26.79 -11.94
C PRO A 79 25.25 27.96 -11.89
N ASN A 80 24.86 29.12 -12.44
CA ASN A 80 25.78 30.26 -12.55
C ASN A 80 25.84 31.13 -11.28
N ASN A 81 24.85 31.02 -10.37
CA ASN A 81 24.73 31.92 -9.21
C ASN A 81 24.49 31.17 -7.89
N TRP A 82 24.63 29.84 -7.86
CA TRP A 82 24.28 29.02 -6.68
C TRP A 82 24.95 29.52 -5.39
N ARG A 83 26.17 30.08 -5.48
CA ARG A 83 26.92 30.52 -4.31
C ARG A 83 26.28 31.73 -3.64
N SER A 84 26.08 32.82 -4.38
CA SER A 84 25.45 34.03 -3.85
C SER A 84 24.01 33.76 -3.43
N GLU A 85 23.30 32.91 -4.18
CA GLU A 85 21.95 32.47 -3.85
C GLU A 85 21.88 31.71 -2.52
N LEU A 86 22.77 30.73 -2.27
CA LEU A 86 22.83 30.00 -1.00
C LEU A 86 23.29 30.89 0.16
N GLU A 87 24.27 31.76 -0.07
CA GLU A 87 24.74 32.74 0.92
C GLU A 87 23.63 33.71 1.33
N GLN A 88 22.81 34.19 0.38
CA GLN A 88 21.68 35.07 0.68
C GLN A 88 20.52 34.31 1.36
N PHE A 89 20.20 33.12 0.88
CA PHE A 89 19.08 32.34 1.38
C PHE A 89 19.32 31.81 2.80
N GLN A 90 20.59 31.50 3.13
CA GLN A 90 21.01 30.87 4.40
C GLN A 90 20.30 29.54 4.58
N ALA A 91 20.59 28.59 3.68
CA ALA A 91 19.98 27.27 3.68
C ALA A 91 20.33 26.47 4.94
N ASP A 92 19.33 25.79 5.50
CA ASP A 92 19.50 24.89 6.63
C ASP A 92 19.92 23.50 6.16
N MET A 93 19.50 23.13 4.94
CA MET A 93 19.76 21.86 4.27
C MET A 93 19.85 22.11 2.77
N PHE A 94 20.68 21.32 2.08
CA PHE A 94 20.67 21.26 0.62
C PHE A 94 20.04 19.95 0.16
N PHE A 95 18.99 20.04 -0.67
CA PHE A 95 18.26 18.89 -1.19
C PHE A 95 18.49 18.74 -2.70
N LEU A 96 19.11 17.64 -3.09
CA LEU A 96 19.38 17.29 -4.48
C LEU A 96 18.50 16.10 -4.88
N GLU A 97 17.70 16.27 -5.91
CA GLU A 97 17.00 15.17 -6.57
C GLU A 97 17.85 14.60 -7.71
N SER A 98 17.62 13.35 -8.11
CA SER A 98 18.00 12.82 -9.43
C SER A 98 17.23 13.53 -10.56
N ALA A 99 17.47 14.83 -10.71
CA ALA A 99 16.76 15.72 -11.61
C ALA A 99 17.35 15.65 -13.02
N TRP A 100 16.48 15.76 -14.02
CA TRP A 100 16.92 15.80 -15.43
C TRP A 100 17.08 17.21 -15.95
N SER A 101 16.23 18.14 -15.50
CA SER A 101 16.19 19.52 -16.00
C SER A 101 16.58 20.54 -14.94
N GLY A 102 16.14 20.33 -13.69
CA GLY A 102 16.17 21.35 -12.64
C GLY A 102 15.39 22.61 -13.03
N ILE A 103 15.61 23.71 -12.31
CA ILE A 103 14.94 24.99 -12.57
C ILE A 103 15.12 25.44 -14.03
N ASN A 104 14.01 25.63 -14.75
CA ASN A 104 13.95 26.12 -16.13
C ASN A 104 14.85 25.35 -17.13
N GLY A 105 15.22 24.10 -16.82
CA GLY A 105 16.15 23.33 -17.67
C GLY A 105 17.62 23.73 -17.55
N LEU A 106 17.99 24.60 -16.60
CA LEU A 106 19.35 25.11 -16.45
C LEU A 106 20.33 24.03 -15.95
N TRP A 107 19.85 22.99 -15.26
CA TRP A 107 20.67 21.88 -14.76
C TRP A 107 20.72 20.69 -15.72
N ASN A 108 20.19 20.82 -16.93
CA ASN A 108 20.13 19.74 -17.91
C ASN A 108 21.52 19.12 -18.17
N GLN A 109 21.62 17.79 -18.02
CA GLN A 109 22.84 16.98 -18.10
C GLN A 109 23.98 17.32 -17.12
N LYS A 110 23.89 18.41 -16.34
CA LYS A 110 24.93 18.83 -15.40
C LYS A 110 25.07 17.88 -14.20
N ILE A 111 23.94 17.34 -13.73
CA ILE A 111 23.91 16.43 -12.57
C ILE A 111 24.46 15.05 -12.96
N THR A 112 23.95 14.47 -14.05
CA THR A 112 24.41 13.16 -14.54
C THR A 112 25.88 13.19 -14.95
N ASN A 113 26.36 14.30 -15.51
CA ASN A 113 27.75 14.42 -15.98
C ASN A 113 28.73 14.97 -14.92
N LEU A 114 28.28 15.24 -13.68
CA LEU A 114 29.11 15.85 -12.63
C LEU A 114 29.84 17.12 -13.09
N SER A 115 29.10 18.13 -13.53
CA SER A 115 29.72 19.42 -13.89
C SER A 115 30.45 20.07 -12.71
N ASP A 116 31.45 20.91 -12.98
CA ASP A 116 32.18 21.66 -11.95
C ASP A 116 31.23 22.45 -11.03
N ASP A 117 30.17 23.07 -11.59
CA ASP A 117 29.17 23.80 -10.81
C ASP A 117 28.54 22.98 -9.68
N ILE A 118 28.24 21.69 -9.90
CA ILE A 118 27.62 20.84 -8.88
C ILE A 118 28.67 20.40 -7.85
N LEU A 119 29.90 20.13 -8.29
CA LEU A 119 31.00 19.77 -7.39
C LEU A 119 31.33 20.91 -6.44
N ASP A 120 31.48 22.12 -6.96
CA ASP A 120 31.78 23.31 -6.17
C ASP A 120 30.66 23.64 -5.19
N LEU A 121 29.40 23.49 -5.62
CA LEU A 121 28.23 23.67 -4.76
C LEU A 121 28.24 22.68 -3.60
N LEU A 122 28.38 21.38 -3.89
CA LEU A 122 28.38 20.36 -2.85
C LEU A 122 29.59 20.52 -1.91
N HIS A 123 30.75 20.93 -2.44
CA HIS A 123 31.91 21.28 -1.63
C HIS A 123 31.63 22.45 -0.69
N TYR A 124 30.99 23.52 -1.19
CA TYR A 124 30.57 24.65 -0.36
C TYR A 124 29.61 24.23 0.75
N CYS A 125 28.62 23.38 0.47
CA CYS A 125 27.70 22.86 1.48
C CYS A 125 28.46 22.12 2.60
N LYS A 126 29.39 21.24 2.23
CA LYS A 126 30.25 20.53 3.21
C LYS A 126 31.07 21.51 4.06
N LYS A 127 31.73 22.48 3.43
CA LYS A 127 32.55 23.50 4.12
C LYS A 127 31.76 24.32 5.13
N ASN A 128 30.48 24.60 4.83
CA ASN A 128 29.60 25.39 5.68
C ASN A 128 28.70 24.55 6.61
N SER A 129 28.96 23.24 6.74
CA SER A 129 28.16 22.33 7.56
C SER A 129 26.66 22.33 7.20
N ILE A 130 26.34 22.50 5.92
CA ILE A 130 24.98 22.36 5.38
C ILE A 130 24.79 20.89 4.98
N PRO A 131 23.85 20.14 5.58
CA PRO A 131 23.61 18.76 5.23
C PRO A 131 23.17 18.61 3.78
N ILE A 132 23.80 17.67 3.07
CA ILE A 132 23.46 17.32 1.69
C ILE A 132 22.58 16.08 1.71
N VAL A 133 21.34 16.25 1.29
CA VAL A 133 20.37 15.17 1.09
C VAL A 133 20.23 14.90 -0.40
N PHE A 134 20.48 13.66 -0.81
CA PHE A 134 20.20 13.20 -2.17
C PHE A 134 18.99 12.28 -2.20
N TRP A 135 18.02 12.52 -3.10
CA TRP A 135 16.90 11.62 -3.35
C TRP A 135 16.90 11.14 -4.80
N ASN A 136 17.15 9.84 -5.00
CA ASN A 136 17.01 9.20 -6.30
C ASN A 136 15.56 8.74 -6.51
N LYS A 137 14.84 9.50 -7.33
CA LYS A 137 13.44 9.23 -7.72
C LYS A 137 13.32 8.34 -8.96
N GLU A 138 14.44 8.07 -9.62
CA GLU A 138 14.52 7.33 -10.88
C GLU A 138 15.01 5.88 -10.68
N ASP A 139 15.28 5.49 -9.42
CA ASP A 139 15.60 4.12 -9.05
C ASP A 139 14.40 3.20 -9.31
N PRO A 140 14.64 1.95 -9.78
CA PRO A 140 15.96 1.34 -9.97
C PRO A 140 16.62 1.61 -11.33
N PHE A 141 15.88 2.12 -12.32
CA PHE A 141 16.35 2.19 -13.70
C PHE A 141 17.61 3.05 -13.87
N HIS A 142 17.69 4.15 -13.15
CA HIS A 142 18.78 5.12 -13.27
C HIS A 142 19.73 5.09 -12.05
N PHE A 143 19.81 3.96 -11.34
CA PHE A 143 20.76 3.79 -10.23
C PHE A 143 22.20 4.13 -10.64
N ASN A 144 22.67 3.54 -11.73
CA ASN A 144 24.05 3.73 -12.21
C ASN A 144 24.32 5.15 -12.73
N ASP A 145 23.29 5.85 -13.22
CA ASP A 145 23.42 7.21 -13.74
C ASP A 145 23.56 8.26 -12.63
N PHE A 146 23.26 7.91 -11.38
CA PHE A 146 23.28 8.85 -10.26
C PHE A 146 24.08 8.37 -9.03
N ILE A 147 24.62 7.14 -9.02
CA ILE A 147 25.40 6.61 -7.90
C ILE A 147 26.62 7.48 -7.56
N HIS A 148 27.22 8.15 -8.54
CA HIS A 148 28.34 9.05 -8.32
C HIS A 148 27.95 10.34 -7.60
N ILE A 149 26.73 10.85 -7.79
CA ILE A 149 26.18 11.96 -7.01
C ILE A 149 25.89 11.48 -5.58
N ALA A 150 25.32 10.28 -5.44
CA ALA A 150 25.01 9.70 -4.13
C ALA A 150 26.25 9.59 -3.22
N LYS A 151 27.44 9.30 -3.80
CA LYS A 151 28.73 9.31 -3.09
C LYS A 151 29.12 10.65 -2.47
N LEU A 152 28.56 11.75 -2.96
CA LEU A 152 28.89 13.09 -2.49
C LEU A 152 27.94 13.58 -1.39
N ALA A 153 26.80 12.92 -1.18
CA ALA A 153 25.78 13.30 -0.22
C ALA A 153 26.01 12.74 1.19
N ASP A 154 25.47 13.40 2.21
CA ASP A 154 25.52 12.92 3.60
C ASP A 154 24.43 11.87 3.86
N PHE A 155 23.27 12.05 3.25
CA PHE A 155 22.10 11.18 3.35
C PHE A 155 21.57 10.87 1.96
N VAL A 156 21.26 9.60 1.71
CA VAL A 156 20.69 9.13 0.44
C VAL A 156 19.30 8.56 0.70
N PHE A 157 18.35 9.00 -0.10
CA PHE A 157 17.00 8.47 -0.15
C PHE A 157 16.77 7.84 -1.52
N THR A 158 16.03 6.74 -1.56
CA THR A 158 15.68 6.06 -2.82
C THR A 158 14.19 5.72 -2.87
N THR A 159 13.60 5.79 -4.06
CA THR A 159 12.25 5.29 -4.31
C THR A 159 12.15 3.77 -4.35
N ASP A 160 13.29 3.06 -4.39
CA ASP A 160 13.31 1.60 -4.47
C ASP A 160 14.09 0.92 -3.34
N ILE A 161 13.37 0.13 -2.54
CA ILE A 161 13.92 -0.68 -1.45
C ILE A 161 14.96 -1.68 -1.95
N ASP A 162 14.78 -2.21 -3.16
CA ASP A 162 15.71 -3.16 -3.76
C ASP A 162 17.10 -2.54 -4.00
N CYS A 163 17.20 -1.20 -4.11
CA CYS A 163 18.48 -0.50 -4.29
C CYS A 163 19.26 -0.30 -2.98
N ILE A 164 18.65 -0.47 -1.80
CA ILE A 164 19.24 -0.09 -0.51
C ILE A 164 20.47 -0.94 -0.19
N ILE A 165 20.42 -2.25 -0.45
CA ILE A 165 21.58 -3.15 -0.27
C ILE A 165 22.76 -2.63 -1.09
N ASN A 166 22.53 -2.31 -2.35
CA ASN A 166 23.57 -1.81 -3.26
C ASN A 166 24.13 -0.46 -2.79
N TYR A 167 23.27 0.50 -2.43
CA TYR A 167 23.73 1.78 -1.86
C TYR A 167 24.57 1.59 -0.60
N LYS A 168 24.11 0.81 0.39
CA LYS A 168 24.87 0.57 1.63
C LYS A 168 26.22 -0.08 1.34
N THR A 169 26.26 -1.03 0.41
CA THR A 169 27.49 -1.73 0.00
C THR A 169 28.48 -0.77 -0.67
N ILE A 170 28.01 0.03 -1.63
CA ILE A 170 28.88 0.92 -2.43
C ILE A 170 29.32 2.14 -1.64
N LEU A 171 28.41 2.74 -0.85
CA LEU A 171 28.65 3.98 -0.10
C LEU A 171 29.30 3.75 1.27
N ARG A 172 29.27 2.50 1.76
CA ARG A 172 29.90 2.07 3.02
C ARG A 172 29.40 2.84 4.25
N HIS A 173 28.10 3.16 4.27
CA HIS A 173 27.43 3.76 5.42
C HIS A 173 25.92 3.46 5.43
N ASP A 174 25.29 3.55 6.60
CA ASP A 174 23.88 3.20 6.80
C ASP A 174 22.87 4.34 6.62
N ARG A 175 23.34 5.56 6.30
CA ARG A 175 22.46 6.73 6.05
C ARG A 175 21.73 6.68 4.70
N ILE A 176 21.17 5.51 4.39
CA ILE A 176 20.43 5.18 3.18
C ILE A 176 18.99 4.83 3.60
N PHE A 177 18.01 5.52 3.04
CA PHE A 177 16.62 5.40 3.47
C PHE A 177 15.67 5.22 2.30
N PHE A 178 14.62 4.45 2.52
CA PHE A 178 13.50 4.38 1.58
C PHE A 178 12.63 5.64 1.67
N MET A 179 12.34 6.27 0.55
CA MET A 179 11.38 7.36 0.46
C MET A 179 10.53 7.23 -0.81
N PRO A 180 9.29 6.71 -0.70
CA PRO A 180 8.41 6.62 -1.85
C PRO A 180 7.81 7.99 -2.19
N PHE A 181 7.25 8.09 -3.39
CA PHE A 181 6.37 9.21 -3.75
C PHE A 181 5.20 9.35 -2.75
N ALA A 182 4.53 10.49 -2.86
CA ALA A 182 3.42 10.89 -2.00
C ALA A 182 2.46 11.81 -2.75
N ALA A 183 1.33 12.13 -2.12
CA ALA A 183 0.41 13.16 -2.56
C ALA A 183 0.72 14.49 -1.85
N GLN A 184 0.48 15.60 -2.54
CA GLN A 184 0.48 16.95 -1.95
C GLN A 184 -0.98 17.39 -1.73
N PRO A 185 -1.52 17.31 -0.49
CA PRO A 185 -2.94 17.55 -0.21
C PRO A 185 -3.45 18.94 -0.56
N LYS A 186 -2.58 19.96 -0.65
CA LYS A 186 -2.96 21.29 -1.14
C LYS A 186 -3.56 21.26 -2.55
N TYR A 187 -3.05 20.38 -3.41
CA TYR A 187 -3.47 20.28 -4.81
C TYR A 187 -4.32 19.03 -5.08
N HIS A 188 -3.99 17.92 -4.42
CA HIS A 188 -4.62 16.62 -4.59
C HIS A 188 -5.43 16.27 -3.35
N ASN A 189 -6.74 16.50 -3.41
CA ASN A 189 -7.65 16.36 -2.28
C ASN A 189 -9.06 16.05 -2.77
N PRO A 190 -9.95 15.55 -1.90
CA PRO A 190 -11.28 15.12 -2.30
C PRO A 190 -12.26 16.28 -2.58
N ILE A 191 -11.91 17.52 -2.25
CA ILE A 191 -12.83 18.69 -2.36
C ILE A 191 -13.37 18.81 -3.78
N GLU A 192 -14.68 18.73 -3.94
CA GLU A 192 -15.33 18.76 -5.26
C GLU A 192 -15.46 20.20 -5.77
N VAL A 193 -14.51 20.58 -6.62
CA VAL A 193 -14.48 21.88 -7.32
C VAL A 193 -14.90 21.77 -8.79
N ILE A 194 -14.94 20.54 -9.33
CA ILE A 194 -15.30 20.23 -10.71
C ILE A 194 -16.25 19.03 -10.66
N HIS A 195 -17.26 19.01 -11.52
CA HIS A 195 -18.13 17.85 -11.69
C HIS A 195 -17.33 16.64 -12.17
N ARG A 196 -17.58 15.46 -11.58
CA ARG A 196 -16.92 14.21 -11.96
C ARG A 196 -17.70 13.51 -13.05
N GLU A 197 -17.07 13.38 -14.22
CA GLU A 197 -17.57 12.54 -15.30
C GLU A 197 -17.53 11.06 -14.90
N ASP A 198 -18.61 10.33 -15.14
CA ASP A 198 -18.69 8.87 -14.95
C ASP A 198 -17.96 8.10 -16.07
N LYS A 199 -16.67 8.40 -16.24
CA LYS A 199 -15.79 7.91 -17.30
C LYS A 199 -14.42 7.55 -16.76
N PHE A 200 -13.68 6.76 -17.52
CA PHE A 200 -12.25 6.58 -17.30
C PHE A 200 -11.45 7.72 -17.92
N CYS A 201 -10.41 8.16 -17.22
CA CYS A 201 -9.41 9.08 -17.74
C CYS A 201 -8.02 8.44 -17.75
N PHE A 202 -7.24 8.68 -18.81
CA PHE A 202 -5.80 8.42 -18.84
C PHE A 202 -5.03 9.69 -19.23
N ALA A 203 -4.27 10.26 -18.29
CA ALA A 203 -3.41 11.41 -18.55
C ALA A 203 -1.93 10.97 -18.57
N GLY A 204 -1.36 10.73 -19.75
CA GLY A 204 -0.05 10.10 -19.87
C GLY A 204 0.48 10.00 -21.31
N ALA A 205 1.46 9.13 -21.50
CA ALA A 205 2.05 8.80 -22.80
C ALA A 205 1.94 7.30 -23.08
N TYR A 206 1.99 6.93 -24.36
CA TYR A 206 1.89 5.53 -24.79
C TYR A 206 3.19 4.74 -24.56
N TYR A 207 4.36 5.41 -24.66
CA TYR A 207 5.69 4.83 -24.43
C TYR A 207 5.99 3.53 -25.20
N GLN A 208 6.21 3.64 -26.51
CA GLN A 208 6.45 2.49 -27.41
C GLN A 208 7.65 1.61 -27.00
N GLY A 209 8.63 2.18 -26.29
CA GLY A 209 9.83 1.45 -25.85
C GLY A 209 9.59 0.38 -24.78
N PHE A 210 8.41 0.34 -24.15
CA PHE A 210 8.09 -0.63 -23.09
C PHE A 210 6.98 -1.58 -23.56
N SER A 211 7.37 -2.68 -24.22
CA SER A 211 6.45 -3.62 -24.86
C SER A 211 5.41 -4.22 -23.91
N ASP A 212 5.81 -4.63 -22.71
CA ASP A 212 4.89 -5.19 -21.72
C ASP A 212 3.87 -4.15 -21.25
N ARG A 213 4.30 -2.91 -20.97
CA ARG A 213 3.39 -1.82 -20.62
C ARG A 213 2.41 -1.50 -21.75
N VAL A 214 2.86 -1.59 -23.01
CA VAL A 214 1.99 -1.39 -24.18
C VAL A 214 0.92 -2.48 -24.26
N LYS A 215 1.29 -3.75 -24.07
CA LYS A 215 0.33 -4.87 -24.02
C LYS A 215 -0.68 -4.68 -22.89
N ASP A 216 -0.21 -4.33 -21.68
CA ASP A 216 -1.08 -4.06 -20.54
C ASP A 216 -2.06 -2.93 -20.88
N PHE A 217 -1.58 -1.82 -21.44
CA PHE A 217 -2.42 -0.70 -21.83
C PHE A 217 -3.48 -1.10 -22.86
N GLU A 218 -3.11 -1.89 -23.87
CA GLU A 218 -4.02 -2.43 -24.88
C GLU A 218 -5.12 -3.30 -24.26
N THR A 219 -4.76 -4.23 -23.38
CA THR A 219 -5.70 -5.05 -22.61
C THR A 219 -6.66 -4.16 -21.82
N PHE A 220 -6.14 -3.15 -21.12
CA PHE A 220 -6.95 -2.22 -20.33
C PHE A 220 -7.96 -1.46 -21.19
N ILE A 221 -7.52 -0.81 -22.26
CA ILE A 221 -8.44 -0.06 -23.13
C ILE A 221 -9.50 -0.99 -23.75
N ASN A 222 -9.11 -2.20 -24.18
CA ASN A 222 -10.03 -3.16 -24.77
C ASN A 222 -11.13 -3.63 -23.82
N ILE A 223 -10.84 -3.75 -22.52
CA ILE A 223 -11.82 -4.14 -21.49
C ILE A 223 -12.63 -2.94 -21.03
N ILE A 224 -11.96 -1.84 -20.66
CA ILE A 224 -12.60 -0.66 -20.05
C ILE A 224 -13.63 -0.05 -21.01
N THR A 225 -13.30 0.05 -22.30
CA THR A 225 -14.19 0.66 -23.30
C THR A 225 -15.45 -0.17 -23.61
N ARG A 226 -15.54 -1.41 -23.10
CA ARG A 226 -16.78 -2.22 -23.13
C ARG A 226 -17.71 -1.92 -21.96
N ILE A 227 -17.21 -1.27 -20.91
CA ILE A 227 -17.93 -1.02 -19.66
C ILE A 227 -18.31 0.46 -19.59
N LYS A 228 -17.36 1.37 -19.83
CA LYS A 228 -17.53 2.83 -19.73
C LYS A 228 -16.71 3.58 -20.78
N ASP A 229 -17.08 4.83 -21.02
CA ASP A 229 -16.32 5.74 -21.88
C ASP A 229 -14.91 6.04 -21.34
N LEU A 230 -14.02 6.44 -22.26
CA LEU A 230 -12.62 6.75 -21.98
C LEU A 230 -12.19 8.07 -22.63
N ASP A 231 -11.56 8.92 -21.84
CA ASP A 231 -10.85 10.11 -22.30
C ASP A 231 -9.33 9.99 -22.06
N ILE A 232 -8.54 10.33 -23.07
CA ILE A 232 -7.07 10.33 -23.03
C ILE A 232 -6.54 11.76 -23.18
N TYR A 233 -5.72 12.18 -22.22
CA TYR A 233 -4.89 13.37 -22.34
C TYR A 233 -3.45 12.96 -22.66
N ASP A 234 -3.03 13.20 -23.90
CA ASP A 234 -1.73 12.79 -24.42
C ASP A 234 -0.65 13.84 -24.11
N ARG A 235 0.35 13.45 -23.32
CA ARG A 235 1.53 14.29 -23.01
C ARG A 235 2.32 14.69 -24.26
N ASN A 236 2.23 13.91 -25.33
CA ASN A 236 2.93 14.12 -26.60
C ASN A 236 2.02 14.68 -27.71
N PHE A 237 0.80 15.13 -27.40
CA PHE A 237 -0.19 15.57 -28.40
C PHE A 237 0.38 16.59 -29.41
N ASN A 238 1.13 17.57 -28.90
CA ASN A 238 1.72 18.64 -29.70
C ASN A 238 3.06 18.24 -30.37
N ASN A 239 3.67 17.12 -29.98
CA ASN A 239 4.96 16.68 -30.51
C ASN A 239 4.79 15.59 -31.57
N LYS A 240 4.65 16.01 -32.84
CA LYS A 240 4.46 15.10 -33.98
C LYS A 240 5.63 14.12 -34.21
N LYS A 241 6.84 14.43 -33.72
CA LYS A 241 8.05 13.59 -33.89
C LYS A 241 8.28 12.61 -32.73
N SER A 242 7.45 12.67 -31.69
CA SER A 242 7.63 11.82 -30.51
C SER A 242 7.36 10.35 -30.84
N LYS A 243 8.33 9.48 -30.51
CA LYS A 243 8.17 8.02 -30.54
C LYS A 243 7.14 7.51 -29.52
N ASN A 244 6.71 8.35 -28.58
CA ASN A 244 5.79 7.99 -27.50
C ASN A 244 4.33 8.43 -27.74
N LYS A 245 4.01 8.84 -28.96
CA LYS A 245 2.66 9.22 -29.39
C LYS A 245 1.71 8.02 -29.44
N PHE A 246 0.43 8.25 -29.18
CA PHE A 246 -0.61 7.23 -29.32
C PHE A 246 -0.84 6.79 -30.78
N PRO A 247 -1.04 5.47 -31.02
CA PRO A 247 -1.49 4.94 -32.30
C PRO A 247 -2.84 5.50 -32.78
N ARG A 248 -3.08 5.45 -34.10
CA ARG A 248 -4.28 6.02 -34.76
C ARG A 248 -5.60 5.47 -34.19
N GLN A 249 -5.62 4.22 -33.76
CA GLN A 249 -6.81 3.57 -33.21
C GLN A 249 -7.35 4.24 -31.94
N TYR A 250 -6.51 4.96 -31.20
CA TYR A 250 -6.92 5.68 -29.98
C TYR A 250 -7.39 7.11 -30.25
N LYS A 251 -7.30 7.62 -31.49
CA LYS A 251 -7.59 9.03 -31.82
C LYS A 251 -8.96 9.48 -31.32
N ARG A 252 -9.97 8.60 -31.35
CA ARG A 252 -11.33 8.89 -30.87
C ARG A 252 -11.43 9.16 -29.37
N TYR A 253 -10.49 8.65 -28.57
CA TYR A 253 -10.44 8.86 -27.13
C TYR A 253 -9.58 10.06 -26.73
N ILE A 254 -8.72 10.58 -27.64
CA ILE A 254 -7.78 11.66 -27.31
C ILE A 254 -8.52 13.00 -27.26
N LYS A 255 -8.62 13.57 -26.06
CA LYS A 255 -9.19 14.92 -25.83
C LYS A 255 -8.20 16.04 -26.10
N GLY A 256 -6.90 15.78 -25.97
CA GLY A 256 -5.84 16.76 -26.22
C GLY A 256 -4.70 16.66 -25.21
N TYR A 257 -4.07 17.79 -24.91
CA TYR A 257 -2.98 17.92 -23.95
C TYR A 257 -3.41 18.73 -22.72
N LEU A 258 -2.96 18.32 -21.54
CA LEU A 258 -3.08 19.10 -20.31
C LEU A 258 -1.72 19.61 -19.87
N LYS A 259 -1.64 20.93 -19.65
CA LYS A 259 -0.52 21.55 -18.92
C LYS A 259 -0.49 21.03 -17.48
N THR A 260 0.70 21.03 -16.87
CA THR A 260 0.92 20.57 -15.49
C THR A 260 -0.07 21.18 -14.50
N ASP A 261 -0.28 22.50 -14.53
CA ASP A 261 -1.18 23.20 -13.61
C ASP A 261 -2.67 22.83 -13.79
N ASN A 262 -3.02 22.18 -14.90
CA ASN A 262 -4.38 21.73 -15.21
C ASN A 262 -4.57 20.23 -14.98
N ILE A 263 -3.58 19.52 -14.43
CA ILE A 263 -3.66 18.06 -14.23
C ILE A 263 -4.81 17.66 -13.28
N THR A 264 -5.19 18.56 -12.37
CA THR A 264 -6.34 18.39 -11.47
C THR A 264 -7.65 18.14 -12.22
N LYS A 265 -7.81 18.63 -13.45
CA LYS A 265 -8.98 18.31 -14.30
C LYS A 265 -9.07 16.81 -14.60
N ALA A 266 -7.94 16.17 -14.93
CA ALA A 266 -7.90 14.73 -15.19
C ALA A 266 -8.06 13.91 -13.90
N TYR A 267 -7.54 14.41 -12.77
CA TYR A 267 -7.52 13.65 -11.52
C TYR A 267 -8.80 13.80 -10.70
N LYS A 268 -9.40 14.99 -10.68
CA LYS A 268 -10.62 15.29 -9.90
C LYS A 268 -11.89 15.35 -10.75
N GLY A 269 -11.78 15.54 -12.06
CA GLY A 269 -12.93 15.68 -12.97
C GLY A 269 -13.50 14.34 -13.47
N TYR A 270 -13.00 13.21 -12.99
CA TYR A 270 -13.43 11.88 -13.42
C TYR A 270 -13.66 10.97 -12.21
N MET A 271 -14.58 10.01 -12.36
CA MET A 271 -14.83 8.97 -11.36
C MET A 271 -13.75 7.89 -11.36
N TYR A 272 -13.20 7.57 -12.53
CA TYR A 272 -12.21 6.51 -12.72
C TYR A 272 -10.96 7.03 -13.43
N ASN A 273 -9.80 6.50 -13.08
CA ASN A 273 -8.54 6.81 -13.73
C ASN A 273 -7.68 5.57 -13.94
N ILE A 274 -6.94 5.56 -15.05
CA ILE A 274 -6.03 4.48 -15.43
C ILE A 274 -4.61 4.89 -15.04
N ASN A 275 -3.97 4.06 -14.23
CA ASN A 275 -2.54 4.14 -13.93
C ASN A 275 -1.77 3.06 -14.68
N MET A 276 -0.57 3.39 -15.18
CA MET A 276 0.29 2.45 -15.91
C MET A 276 1.73 2.59 -15.44
N ASN A 277 2.30 1.48 -14.99
CA ASN A 277 3.67 1.37 -14.51
C ASN A 277 4.55 0.68 -15.56
N SER A 278 5.77 1.20 -15.75
CA SER A 278 6.82 0.52 -16.50
C SER A 278 7.67 -0.39 -15.60
N VAL A 279 7.86 -0.01 -14.33
CA VAL A 279 8.53 -0.83 -13.32
C VAL A 279 7.47 -1.70 -12.62
N LYS A 280 7.45 -3.00 -12.92
CA LYS A 280 6.46 -3.94 -12.33
C LYS A 280 7.03 -4.79 -11.21
N GLN A 281 8.34 -5.06 -11.28
CA GLN A 281 9.04 -6.01 -10.40
C GLN A 281 9.71 -5.36 -9.18
N SER A 282 9.78 -4.02 -9.11
CA SER A 282 10.26 -3.36 -7.89
C SER A 282 9.24 -3.52 -6.76
N GLN A 283 9.74 -3.76 -5.56
CA GLN A 283 8.90 -3.88 -4.36
C GLN A 283 8.30 -2.57 -3.87
N SER A 284 8.72 -1.41 -4.41
CA SER A 284 8.30 -0.11 -3.89
C SER A 284 8.26 1.05 -4.89
N MET A 285 8.92 0.94 -6.04
CA MET A 285 8.83 1.93 -7.11
C MET A 285 7.54 1.75 -7.91
N CYS A 286 6.70 2.79 -7.90
CA CYS A 286 5.50 2.90 -8.73
C CYS A 286 5.27 4.35 -9.19
N ALA A 287 4.37 4.53 -10.14
CA ALA A 287 4.05 5.85 -10.67
C ALA A 287 3.46 6.77 -9.58
N ARG A 288 4.02 7.99 -9.44
CA ARG A 288 3.52 9.05 -8.53
C ARG A 288 2.00 9.27 -8.59
N ARG A 289 1.42 9.10 -9.78
CA ARG A 289 -0.01 9.28 -10.05
C ARG A 289 -0.91 8.51 -9.08
N ILE A 290 -0.49 7.32 -8.61
CA ILE A 290 -1.33 6.51 -7.73
C ILE A 290 -1.68 7.25 -6.42
N PHE A 291 -0.70 7.92 -5.83
CA PHE A 291 -0.89 8.68 -4.59
C PHE A 291 -1.81 9.88 -4.85
N GLU A 292 -1.58 10.60 -5.94
CA GLU A 292 -2.33 11.79 -6.32
C GLU A 292 -3.80 11.49 -6.61
N LEU A 293 -4.10 10.39 -7.31
CA LEU A 293 -5.47 9.97 -7.64
C LEU A 293 -6.25 9.53 -6.40
N LEU A 294 -5.64 8.73 -5.54
CA LEU A 294 -6.26 8.28 -4.29
C LEU A 294 -6.51 9.46 -3.34
N ALA A 295 -5.59 10.42 -3.24
CA ALA A 295 -5.81 11.66 -2.50
C ALA A 295 -6.93 12.52 -3.10
N CYS A 296 -7.15 12.44 -4.42
CA CYS A 296 -8.30 13.04 -5.09
C CYS A 296 -9.60 12.24 -4.90
N ASN A 297 -9.61 11.15 -4.13
CA ASN A 297 -10.77 10.25 -3.98
C ASN A 297 -11.29 9.70 -5.32
N THR A 298 -10.37 9.44 -6.24
CA THR A 298 -10.64 8.93 -7.59
C THR A 298 -10.30 7.46 -7.67
N ILE A 299 -11.22 6.66 -8.20
CA ILE A 299 -11.02 5.22 -8.35
C ILE A 299 -9.87 5.00 -9.32
N THR A 300 -8.89 4.23 -8.90
CA THR A 300 -7.72 3.95 -9.72
C THR A 300 -7.63 2.48 -10.06
N VAL A 301 -7.51 2.20 -11.36
CA VAL A 301 -7.15 0.88 -11.88
C VAL A 301 -5.74 0.93 -12.44
N SER A 302 -4.94 -0.10 -12.23
CA SER A 302 -3.54 -0.15 -12.62
C SER A 302 -3.16 -1.51 -13.18
N ASN A 303 -2.23 -1.54 -14.13
CA ASN A 303 -1.52 -2.78 -14.44
C ASN A 303 -0.78 -3.30 -13.19
N TYR A 304 -0.39 -4.58 -13.20
CA TYR A 304 0.30 -5.20 -12.07
C TYR A 304 1.59 -4.44 -11.73
N SER A 305 1.77 -4.18 -10.44
CA SER A 305 3.00 -3.61 -9.88
C SER A 305 3.14 -4.13 -8.45
N ARG A 306 4.26 -4.81 -8.17
CA ARG A 306 4.56 -5.31 -6.83
C ARG A 306 4.55 -4.18 -5.80
N ALA A 307 5.06 -3.01 -6.16
CA ALA A 307 5.00 -1.80 -5.34
C ALA A 307 3.57 -1.38 -4.95
N ILE A 308 2.63 -1.33 -5.91
CA ILE A 308 1.24 -1.00 -5.62
C ILE A 308 0.61 -2.06 -4.72
N ARG A 309 0.85 -3.34 -5.00
CA ARG A 309 0.37 -4.44 -4.16
C ARG A 309 0.92 -4.31 -2.73
N ASN A 310 2.19 -3.99 -2.56
CA ASN A 310 2.80 -3.81 -1.24
C ASN A 310 2.25 -2.60 -0.47
N LEU A 311 2.04 -1.46 -1.14
CA LEU A 311 1.65 -0.21 -0.47
C LEU A 311 0.14 -0.09 -0.26
N PHE A 312 -0.67 -0.66 -1.16
CA PHE A 312 -2.13 -0.44 -1.18
C PHE A 312 -2.95 -1.74 -1.18
N GLY A 313 -2.34 -2.90 -1.42
CA GLY A 313 -3.06 -4.17 -1.46
C GLY A 313 -4.19 -4.15 -2.49
N ASP A 314 -5.40 -4.44 -2.02
CA ASP A 314 -6.65 -4.44 -2.80
C ASP A 314 -7.38 -3.09 -2.78
N LEU A 315 -6.83 -2.04 -2.18
CA LEU A 315 -7.39 -0.67 -2.27
C LEU A 315 -7.23 -0.06 -3.67
N VAL A 316 -6.51 -0.76 -4.56
CA VAL A 316 -6.32 -0.42 -5.96
C VAL A 316 -6.54 -1.70 -6.77
N VAL A 317 -7.34 -1.63 -7.83
CA VAL A 317 -7.45 -2.75 -8.77
C VAL A 317 -6.13 -2.83 -9.54
N CYS A 318 -5.29 -3.82 -9.21
CA CYS A 318 -3.93 -3.95 -9.73
C CYS A 318 -3.73 -5.35 -10.33
N THR A 319 -3.86 -5.47 -11.65
CA THR A 319 -3.83 -6.74 -12.38
C THR A 319 -3.40 -6.53 -13.83
N ASP A 320 -2.81 -7.55 -14.44
CA ASP A 320 -2.54 -7.58 -15.89
C ASP A 320 -3.63 -8.33 -16.67
N ASP A 321 -4.52 -9.05 -15.96
CA ASP A 321 -5.52 -9.90 -16.59
C ASP A 321 -6.82 -9.15 -16.90
N GLY A 322 -7.29 -9.30 -18.13
CA GLY A 322 -8.50 -8.64 -18.60
C GLY A 322 -9.78 -9.14 -17.95
N LYS A 323 -9.86 -10.43 -17.58
CA LYS A 323 -11.06 -11.00 -16.93
C LYS A 323 -11.17 -10.50 -15.48
N ARG A 324 -10.06 -10.49 -14.74
CA ARG A 324 -9.99 -9.93 -13.40
C ARG A 324 -10.32 -8.45 -13.41
N LEU A 325 -9.72 -7.67 -14.32
CA LEU A 325 -10.02 -6.26 -14.48
C LEU A 325 -11.53 -6.03 -14.71
N TYR A 326 -12.15 -6.80 -15.61
CA TYR A 326 -13.58 -6.71 -15.86
C TYR A 326 -14.40 -7.00 -14.59
N THR A 327 -14.11 -8.08 -13.88
CA THR A 327 -14.82 -8.48 -12.65
C THR A 327 -14.70 -7.42 -11.55
N GLU A 328 -13.50 -6.88 -11.32
CA GLU A 328 -13.30 -5.85 -10.28
C GLU A 328 -13.94 -4.52 -10.65
N VAL A 329 -13.87 -4.10 -11.93
CA VAL A 329 -14.56 -2.89 -12.39
C VAL A 329 -16.07 -3.04 -12.29
N LYS A 330 -16.62 -4.23 -12.57
CA LYS A 330 -18.06 -4.49 -12.46
C LYS A 330 -18.59 -4.35 -11.03
N LYS A 331 -17.80 -4.72 -10.01
CA LYS A 331 -18.17 -4.48 -8.60
C LYS A 331 -18.39 -3.01 -8.28
N LEU A 332 -17.68 -2.11 -9.00
CA LEU A 332 -17.76 -0.67 -8.81
C LEU A 332 -19.01 -0.04 -9.47
N GLU A 333 -19.85 -0.82 -10.16
CA GLU A 333 -21.17 -0.36 -10.61
C GLU A 333 -22.13 -0.19 -9.41
N ASP A 334 -21.91 -0.93 -8.31
CA ASP A 334 -22.63 -0.71 -7.06
C ASP A 334 -22.15 0.57 -6.38
N SER A 335 -23.07 1.54 -6.23
CA SER A 335 -22.74 2.87 -5.74
C SER A 335 -22.27 2.90 -4.27
N GLU A 336 -22.73 1.97 -3.44
CA GLU A 336 -22.33 1.88 -2.03
C GLU A 336 -20.92 1.31 -1.93
N TYR A 337 -20.68 0.18 -2.61
CA TYR A 337 -19.36 -0.44 -2.71
C TYR A 337 -18.34 0.56 -3.27
N LEU A 338 -18.67 1.24 -4.37
CA LEU A 338 -17.83 2.25 -5.00
C LEU A 338 -17.43 3.37 -4.04
N SER A 339 -18.38 3.88 -3.24
CA SER A 339 -18.16 5.04 -2.37
C SER A 339 -17.35 4.66 -1.13
N LYS A 340 -17.60 3.48 -0.55
CA LYS A 340 -16.76 2.94 0.53
C LYS A 340 -15.36 2.57 0.04
N PHE A 341 -15.24 1.99 -1.16
CA PHE A 341 -13.96 1.57 -1.75
C PHE A 341 -13.00 2.76 -1.93
N ARG A 342 -13.48 3.86 -2.52
CA ARG A 342 -12.67 5.08 -2.69
C ARG A 342 -12.29 5.72 -1.35
N LEU A 343 -13.19 5.69 -0.35
CA LEU A 343 -12.95 6.23 0.98
C LEU A 343 -11.78 5.52 1.66
N LEU A 344 -11.69 4.19 1.54
CA LEU A 344 -10.56 3.43 2.08
C LEU A 344 -9.23 3.84 1.46
N GLY A 345 -9.17 4.00 0.13
CA GLY A 345 -7.98 4.46 -0.58
C GLY A 345 -7.57 5.88 -0.21
N LEU A 346 -8.54 6.79 -0.10
CA LEU A 346 -8.33 8.16 0.37
C LEU A 346 -7.74 8.17 1.79
N ARG A 347 -8.34 7.40 2.72
CA ARG A 347 -7.90 7.31 4.11
C ARG A 347 -6.46 6.80 4.19
N LYS A 348 -6.12 5.76 3.42
CA LYS A 348 -4.76 5.20 3.35
C LYS A 348 -3.74 6.25 2.91
N VAL A 349 -4.00 6.97 1.82
CA VAL A 349 -3.05 7.98 1.31
C VAL A 349 -2.91 9.18 2.23
N LEU A 350 -4.00 9.72 2.77
CA LEU A 350 -3.92 10.86 3.68
C LEU A 350 -3.25 10.51 5.01
N SER A 351 -3.40 9.25 5.46
CA SER A 351 -2.80 8.78 6.71
C SER A 351 -1.30 8.51 6.59
N GLU A 352 -0.79 8.16 5.41
CA GLU A 352 0.56 7.59 5.29
C GLU A 352 1.43 8.17 4.17
N HIS A 353 0.81 8.71 3.12
CA HIS A 353 1.50 9.05 1.87
C HIS A 353 1.34 10.51 1.47
N THR A 354 1.68 11.44 2.38
CA THR A 354 1.70 12.89 2.10
C THR A 354 3.13 13.43 2.07
N TYR A 355 3.40 14.45 1.25
CA TYR A 355 4.74 15.08 1.21
C TYR A 355 5.12 15.77 2.53
N LYS A 356 4.15 16.22 3.32
CA LYS A 356 4.36 16.64 4.70
C LYS A 356 5.06 15.55 5.52
N LYS A 357 4.54 14.31 5.46
CA LYS A 357 5.15 13.15 6.14
C LYS A 357 6.52 12.79 5.60
N ARG A 358 6.75 12.93 4.28
CA ARG A 358 8.07 12.72 3.67
C ARG A 358 9.10 13.74 4.18
N LEU A 359 8.72 15.00 4.26
CA LEU A 359 9.58 16.05 4.79
C LEU A 359 9.87 15.85 6.29
N GLU A 360 8.85 15.51 7.08
CA GLU A 360 9.01 15.15 8.49
C GLU A 360 9.99 13.97 8.66
N PHE A 361 9.87 12.94 7.81
CA PHE A 361 10.79 11.80 7.79
C PHE A 361 12.23 12.24 7.47
N ILE A 362 12.45 13.04 6.42
CA ILE A 362 13.77 13.58 6.07
C ILE A 362 14.37 14.32 7.26
N ILE A 363 13.63 15.27 7.85
CA ILE A 363 14.12 16.09 8.97
C ILE A 363 14.51 15.20 10.16
N ASN A 364 13.68 14.19 10.48
CA ASN A 364 13.94 13.28 11.59
C ASN A 364 15.14 12.36 11.35
N LYS A 365 15.52 12.08 10.10
CA LYS A 365 16.74 11.33 9.77
C LYS A 365 17.99 12.22 9.75
N VAL A 366 17.86 13.45 9.28
CA VAL A 366 19.00 14.39 9.12
C VAL A 366 19.42 15.04 10.44
N TYR A 367 18.47 15.41 11.32
CA TYR A 367 18.75 16.19 12.52
C TYR A 367 18.61 15.38 13.83
N GLU A 368 19.37 15.79 14.86
CA GLU A 368 19.36 15.17 16.19
C GLU A 368 18.00 15.32 16.88
N LYS A 369 17.44 16.54 16.82
CA LYS A 369 16.14 16.84 17.42
C LYS A 369 15.04 16.64 16.37
N PRO A 370 14.11 15.69 16.58
CA PRO A 370 13.00 15.50 15.65
C PRO A 370 12.11 16.75 15.61
N LEU A 371 11.32 16.86 14.55
CA LEU A 371 10.31 17.92 14.47
C LEU A 371 9.29 17.77 15.61
N ASP A 372 8.89 18.88 16.23
CA ASP A 372 7.82 18.90 17.25
C ASP A 372 6.44 18.75 16.58
N CYS A 373 6.14 17.56 16.07
CA CYS A 373 4.85 17.21 15.47
C CYS A 373 3.82 16.89 16.57
N LYS A 374 3.22 17.92 17.18
CA LYS A 374 2.17 17.69 18.17
C LYS A 374 0.92 17.08 17.53
N PRO A 375 0.36 16.00 18.08
CA PRO A 375 -0.86 15.41 17.56
C PRO A 375 -2.06 16.34 17.75
N ILE A 376 -3.05 16.21 16.87
CA ILE A 376 -4.32 16.92 16.98
C ILE A 376 -5.14 16.31 18.12
N LYS A 377 -5.20 16.99 19.26
CA LYS A 377 -5.97 16.53 20.42
C LYS A 377 -7.44 16.88 20.26
N VAL A 378 -8.30 15.87 20.27
CA VAL A 378 -9.76 16.02 20.09
C VAL A 378 -10.49 15.76 21.41
N ILE A 379 -11.44 16.62 21.75
CA ILE A 379 -12.42 16.36 22.82
C ILE A 379 -13.79 16.07 22.21
N ILE A 380 -14.48 15.04 22.67
CA ILE A 380 -15.87 14.76 22.32
C ILE A 380 -16.74 15.25 23.47
N ILE A 381 -17.76 16.04 23.20
CA ILE A 381 -18.74 16.48 24.19
C ILE A 381 -20.05 15.73 23.98
N ALA A 382 -20.60 15.18 25.05
CA ALA A 382 -21.86 14.46 25.01
C ALA A 382 -22.69 14.73 26.27
N GLN A 383 -23.98 14.40 26.22
CA GLN A 383 -24.87 14.50 27.37
C GLN A 383 -25.57 13.16 27.61
N ALA A 384 -25.60 12.70 28.85
CA ALA A 384 -26.30 11.47 29.24
C ALA A 384 -27.18 11.69 30.48
N ARG A 385 -28.42 11.22 30.42
CA ARG A 385 -29.42 11.30 31.49
C ARG A 385 -29.70 9.95 32.14
N THR A 386 -29.49 8.85 31.41
CA THR A 386 -29.68 7.48 31.90
C THR A 386 -28.40 6.66 31.81
N LYS A 387 -28.36 5.53 32.54
CA LYS A 387 -27.22 4.59 32.49
C LYS A 387 -27.05 4.02 31.07
N ASP A 388 -28.13 3.65 30.41
CA ASP A 388 -28.10 3.13 29.03
C ASP A 388 -27.54 4.16 28.03
N GLU A 389 -27.90 5.44 28.19
CA GLU A 389 -27.33 6.51 27.38
C GLU A 389 -25.81 6.66 27.59
N LEU A 390 -25.37 6.58 28.85
CA LEU A 390 -23.95 6.61 29.20
C LEU A 390 -23.20 5.43 28.56
N GLU A 391 -23.71 4.20 28.71
CA GLU A 391 -23.11 3.00 28.12
C GLU A 391 -23.02 3.09 26.59
N ARG A 392 -24.07 3.58 25.92
CA ARG A 392 -24.06 3.81 24.47
C ARG A 392 -22.97 4.78 24.04
N LEU A 393 -22.80 5.90 24.74
CA LEU A 393 -21.75 6.88 24.44
C LEU A 393 -20.35 6.28 24.62
N LEU A 394 -20.15 5.48 25.67
CA LEU A 394 -18.88 4.80 25.91
C LEU A 394 -18.58 3.74 24.83
N CYS A 395 -19.59 3.03 24.34
CA CYS A 395 -19.46 2.15 23.18
C CYS A 395 -19.08 2.92 21.91
N ASN A 396 -19.75 4.05 21.62
CA ASN A 396 -19.40 4.90 20.48
C ASN A 396 -17.98 5.48 20.59
N PHE A 397 -17.56 5.87 21.79
CA PHE A 397 -16.22 6.41 22.06
C PHE A 397 -15.13 5.35 21.92
N SER A 398 -15.31 4.18 22.54
CA SER A 398 -14.32 3.09 22.52
C SER A 398 -14.10 2.52 21.12
N ARG A 399 -15.12 2.56 20.25
CA ARG A 399 -15.00 2.13 18.85
C ARG A 399 -14.09 3.01 18.00
N GLN A 400 -13.90 4.28 18.33
CA GLN A 400 -13.13 5.21 17.51
C GLN A 400 -11.65 4.76 17.39
N LYS A 401 -11.08 4.74 16.19
CA LYS A 401 -9.67 4.40 15.94
C LYS A 401 -8.68 5.51 16.28
N TYR A 402 -9.10 6.77 16.18
CA TYR A 402 -8.19 7.89 16.44
C TYR A 402 -7.67 7.89 17.89
N LYS A 403 -6.36 7.92 18.09
CA LYS A 403 -5.72 7.71 19.41
C LYS A 403 -5.80 8.93 20.33
N TYR A 404 -5.68 10.14 19.78
CA TYR A 404 -5.55 11.37 20.59
C TYR A 404 -6.90 12.03 20.86
N LYS A 405 -7.83 11.26 21.43
CA LYS A 405 -9.19 11.68 21.75
C LYS A 405 -9.50 11.51 23.23
N LYS A 406 -10.35 12.37 23.78
CA LYS A 406 -11.01 12.18 25.08
C LYS A 406 -12.51 12.47 24.93
N ILE A 407 -13.32 12.04 25.89
CA ILE A 407 -14.74 12.36 25.95
C ILE A 407 -15.10 13.05 27.27
N CYS A 408 -15.88 14.12 27.18
CA CYS A 408 -16.46 14.86 28.30
C CYS A 408 -17.98 14.69 28.27
N ILE A 409 -18.52 13.96 29.25
CA ILE A 409 -19.94 13.65 29.34
C ILE A 409 -20.57 14.49 30.45
N VAL A 410 -21.56 15.29 30.09
CA VAL A 410 -22.38 16.05 31.02
C VAL A 410 -23.49 15.15 31.53
N THR A 411 -23.44 14.79 32.82
CA THR A 411 -24.41 13.87 33.44
C THR A 411 -24.51 14.08 34.95
N ASN A 412 -25.71 13.86 35.51
CA ASN A 412 -25.91 13.83 36.97
C ASN A 412 -25.64 12.43 37.57
N LEU A 413 -25.23 11.46 36.74
CA LEU A 413 -24.98 10.08 37.15
C LEU A 413 -23.57 9.87 37.74
N ALA A 414 -22.76 10.92 37.83
CA ALA A 414 -21.36 10.86 38.31
C ALA A 414 -21.24 10.31 39.75
N SER A 415 -22.26 10.48 40.58
CA SER A 415 -22.33 9.95 41.96
C SER A 415 -22.72 8.47 42.04
N LEU A 416 -23.17 7.85 40.95
CA LEU A 416 -23.65 6.46 40.90
C LEU A 416 -22.62 5.45 40.34
N SER A 417 -21.46 5.93 39.90
CA SER A 417 -20.47 5.08 39.23
C SER A 417 -19.40 4.55 40.18
N TYR A 418 -19.54 3.28 40.58
CA TYR A 418 -18.51 2.46 41.26
C TYR A 418 -17.40 1.98 40.29
N CYS A 419 -17.30 2.56 39.10
CA CYS A 419 -16.43 2.09 38.03
C CYS A 419 -15.21 3.02 37.89
N HIS A 420 -14.00 2.47 37.96
CA HIS A 420 -12.80 3.17 37.50
C HIS A 420 -12.89 3.37 35.99
N PHE A 421 -13.23 4.59 35.57
CA PHE A 421 -13.17 4.97 34.16
C PHE A 421 -11.72 5.17 33.73
N SER A 422 -11.44 4.89 32.45
CA SER A 422 -10.18 5.29 31.82
C SER A 422 -9.93 6.79 32.00
N GLU A 423 -8.66 7.20 32.07
CA GLU A 423 -8.25 8.61 32.09
C GLU A 423 -8.78 9.41 30.88
N ASP A 424 -9.26 8.74 29.83
CA ASP A 424 -9.82 9.35 28.63
C ASP A 424 -11.28 9.80 28.76
N ILE A 425 -11.95 9.46 29.86
CA ILE A 425 -13.35 9.77 30.13
C ILE A 425 -13.45 10.80 31.25
N ILE A 426 -14.14 11.92 30.98
CA ILE A 426 -14.36 13.01 31.91
C ILE A 426 -15.86 13.11 32.18
N LEU A 427 -16.29 12.87 33.43
CA LEU A 427 -17.68 13.03 33.84
C LEU A 427 -17.85 14.31 34.63
N ILE A 428 -18.84 15.14 34.25
CA ILE A 428 -19.14 16.40 34.91
C ILE A 428 -20.65 16.60 35.04
N ASN A 429 -21.10 17.27 36.11
CA ASN A 429 -22.52 17.60 36.26
C ASN A 429 -22.94 18.76 35.35
N LYS A 430 -22.03 19.69 35.08
CA LYS A 430 -22.29 20.88 34.25
C LYS A 430 -21.01 21.38 33.60
N LEU A 431 -21.13 21.82 32.34
CA LEU A 431 -20.05 22.52 31.63
C LEU A 431 -19.94 23.96 32.15
N THR A 432 -18.89 24.25 32.92
CA THR A 432 -18.62 25.59 33.48
C THR A 432 -17.50 26.29 32.70
N ARG A 433 -17.40 27.63 32.82
CA ARG A 433 -16.31 28.41 32.19
C ARG A 433 -14.91 27.87 32.55
N LYS A 434 -14.69 27.45 33.81
CA LYS A 434 -13.42 26.86 34.25
C LYS A 434 -13.08 25.57 33.50
N ILE A 435 -14.07 24.69 33.30
CA ILE A 435 -13.89 23.45 32.56
C ILE A 435 -13.60 23.74 31.09
N ILE A 436 -14.31 24.72 30.49
CA ILE A 436 -14.09 25.12 29.10
C ILE A 436 -12.69 25.69 28.90
N ASN A 437 -12.17 26.50 29.82
CA ASN A 437 -10.78 26.98 29.76
C ASN A 437 -9.79 25.81 29.70
N ASN A 438 -9.93 24.85 30.63
CA ASN A 438 -9.09 23.66 30.67
C ASN A 438 -9.20 22.81 29.38
N ILE A 439 -10.40 22.74 28.78
CA ILE A 439 -10.60 22.09 27.47
C ILE A 439 -9.82 22.83 26.38
N LYS A 440 -10.01 24.15 26.26
CA LYS A 440 -9.36 24.97 25.22
C LYS A 440 -7.82 25.01 25.34
N GLU A 441 -7.29 24.85 26.55
CA GLU A 441 -5.84 24.75 26.80
C GLU A 441 -5.25 23.41 26.34
N LYS A 442 -6.01 22.32 26.45
CA LYS A 442 -5.51 20.94 26.22
C LYS A 442 -5.84 20.36 24.86
N TYR A 443 -6.95 20.78 24.25
CA TYR A 443 -7.47 20.24 23.00
C TYR A 443 -7.52 21.30 21.92
N SER A 444 -7.24 20.90 20.69
CA SER A 444 -7.31 21.79 19.54
C SER A 444 -8.69 21.77 18.87
N HIS A 445 -9.41 20.65 18.96
CA HIS A 445 -10.69 20.48 18.28
C HIS A 445 -11.74 19.80 19.16
N VAL A 446 -13.01 20.07 18.87
CA VAL A 446 -14.18 19.48 19.53
C VAL A 446 -15.12 18.80 18.54
N SER A 447 -15.70 17.67 18.95
CA SER A 447 -16.84 17.02 18.29
C SER A 447 -17.96 16.77 19.29
N PHE A 448 -19.17 16.47 18.81
CA PHE A 448 -20.34 16.23 19.66
C PHE A 448 -20.99 14.90 19.37
N PHE A 449 -21.22 14.09 20.41
CA PHE A 449 -21.89 12.80 20.29
C PHE A 449 -23.31 12.88 20.85
N SER A 450 -24.27 12.49 20.02
CA SER A 450 -25.65 12.23 20.39
C SER A 450 -25.79 10.83 21.00
N THR A 451 -26.69 10.67 21.98
CA THR A 451 -27.05 9.37 22.56
C THR A 451 -27.98 8.55 21.66
N LYS A 452 -28.50 9.16 20.58
CA LYS A 452 -29.42 8.56 19.61
C LYS A 452 -28.74 8.06 18.36
N ASP A 453 -27.48 8.47 18.14
CA ASP A 453 -26.78 8.24 16.88
C ASP A 453 -25.68 7.17 17.01
N TYR A 454 -25.31 6.61 15.87
CA TYR A 454 -24.21 5.68 15.72
C TYR A 454 -23.00 6.40 15.13
N TYR A 455 -21.85 6.21 15.77
CA TYR A 455 -20.56 6.74 15.33
C TYR A 455 -19.60 5.57 15.06
N GLY A 456 -19.30 5.34 13.78
CA GLY A 456 -18.40 4.28 13.31
C GLY A 456 -16.94 4.53 13.70
N GLU A 457 -16.10 3.50 13.54
CA GLU A 457 -14.71 3.51 14.03
C GLU A 457 -13.83 4.64 13.46
N ASN A 458 -14.09 5.11 12.24
CA ASN A 458 -13.27 6.13 11.58
C ASN A 458 -13.90 7.53 11.59
N TYR A 459 -15.02 7.72 12.31
CA TYR A 459 -15.73 9.00 12.35
C TYR A 459 -14.83 10.19 12.72
N ILE A 460 -14.09 10.11 13.84
CA ILE A 460 -13.14 11.17 14.23
C ILE A 460 -11.88 11.16 13.34
N THR A 461 -11.44 9.98 12.90
CA THR A 461 -10.25 9.84 12.03
C THR A 461 -10.42 10.65 10.75
N ASP A 462 -11.58 10.56 10.10
CA ASP A 462 -11.85 11.21 8.83
C ASP A 462 -11.83 12.75 8.96
N TYR A 463 -12.37 13.31 10.04
CA TYR A 463 -12.24 14.75 10.33
C TYR A 463 -10.79 15.18 10.55
N VAL A 464 -10.01 14.42 11.30
CA VAL A 464 -8.60 14.77 11.54
C VAL A 464 -7.79 14.71 10.25
N LEU A 465 -8.07 13.75 9.37
CA LEU A 465 -7.43 13.67 8.06
C LEU A 465 -7.82 14.84 7.14
N ALA A 466 -9.04 15.38 7.28
CA ALA A 466 -9.49 16.53 6.51
C ALA A 466 -8.67 17.81 6.76
N LEU A 467 -8.07 17.93 7.95
CA LEU A 467 -7.16 19.02 8.30
C LEU A 467 -5.88 19.05 7.44
N ASN A 468 -5.56 17.96 6.72
CA ASN A 468 -4.41 17.94 5.82
C ASN A 468 -4.66 18.76 4.53
N TYR A 469 -5.91 18.91 4.11
CA TYR A 469 -6.25 19.53 2.82
C TYR A 469 -7.23 20.70 2.92
N SER A 470 -7.70 21.03 4.12
CA SER A 470 -8.64 22.14 4.36
C SER A 470 -8.24 22.94 5.59
N ASN A 471 -8.48 24.25 5.53
CA ASN A 471 -8.27 25.18 6.64
C ASN A 471 -9.59 25.69 7.23
N GLU A 472 -10.73 25.11 6.83
CA GLU A 472 -12.03 25.48 7.40
C GLU A 472 -12.05 25.27 8.93
N PHE A 473 -12.77 26.13 9.64
CA PHE A 473 -12.85 26.05 11.10
C PHE A 473 -13.89 25.05 11.58
N VAL A 474 -14.88 24.75 10.73
CA VAL A 474 -15.96 23.80 10.98
C VAL A 474 -15.94 22.76 9.86
N PHE A 475 -16.09 21.50 10.25
CA PHE A 475 -16.29 20.37 9.36
C PHE A 475 -17.58 19.65 9.76
N SER A 476 -18.27 19.06 8.79
CA SER A 476 -19.51 18.32 9.01
C SER A 476 -19.61 17.08 8.12
N LYS A 477 -20.71 16.34 8.24
CA LYS A 477 -21.17 15.33 7.29
C LYS A 477 -22.62 15.67 6.92
N GLU A 478 -22.81 16.45 5.85
CA GLU A 478 -24.16 16.84 5.41
C GLU A 478 -24.82 15.79 4.53
N SER A 479 -24.02 14.93 3.89
CA SER A 479 -24.50 13.63 3.41
C SER A 479 -24.39 12.63 4.56
N TYR A 480 -25.47 11.90 4.88
CA TYR A 480 -25.48 10.94 5.98
C TYR A 480 -26.61 9.91 5.83
N PHE A 481 -26.56 8.84 6.64
CA PHE A 481 -27.66 7.87 6.73
C PHE A 481 -28.54 8.13 7.95
N PHE A 482 -29.84 7.98 7.78
CA PHE A 482 -30.87 8.10 8.80
C PHE A 482 -31.60 6.77 8.97
N HIS A 483 -31.70 6.28 10.19
CA HIS A 483 -32.46 5.08 10.51
C HIS A 483 -33.90 5.44 10.85
N ARG A 484 -34.81 5.06 9.96
CA ARG A 484 -36.24 5.36 10.06
C ARG A 484 -36.92 4.48 11.10
N LYS A 485 -38.09 4.93 11.56
CA LYS A 485 -38.93 4.18 12.53
C LYS A 485 -39.46 2.85 12.00
N ASP A 486 -39.54 2.68 10.68
CA ASP A 486 -39.95 1.44 10.02
C ASP A 486 -38.79 0.43 9.83
N GLY A 487 -37.59 0.75 10.33
CA GLY A 487 -36.41 -0.11 10.29
C GLY A 487 -35.56 0.01 9.03
N PHE A 488 -35.96 0.87 8.07
CA PHE A 488 -35.18 1.12 6.86
C PHE A 488 -34.16 2.25 7.06
N PHE A 489 -33.07 2.18 6.29
CA PHE A 489 -32.06 3.23 6.24
C PHE A 489 -32.27 4.12 5.02
N GLU A 490 -32.21 5.43 5.22
CA GLU A 490 -32.37 6.43 4.17
C GLU A 490 -31.12 7.30 4.09
N ARG A 491 -30.62 7.56 2.88
CA ARG A 491 -29.49 8.47 2.65
C ARG A 491 -30.01 9.89 2.44
N ILE A 492 -29.58 10.81 3.29
CA ILE A 492 -29.96 12.22 3.28
C ILE A 492 -28.80 13.05 2.71
N GLY A 493 -29.13 14.15 2.02
CA GLY A 493 -28.14 15.13 1.54
C GLY A 493 -27.25 14.62 0.41
N ASN A 494 -27.77 13.76 -0.48
CA ASN A 494 -26.99 13.16 -1.57
C ASN A 494 -26.31 14.23 -2.44
N GLY A 495 -25.01 14.08 -2.70
CA GLY A 495 -24.20 15.02 -3.48
C GLY A 495 -23.56 16.15 -2.68
N GLY A 496 -23.71 16.18 -1.35
CA GLY A 496 -23.07 17.13 -0.44
C GLY A 496 -21.66 16.73 0.03
N GLN A 497 -21.11 15.63 -0.47
CA GLN A 497 -19.79 15.14 -0.06
C GLN A 497 -18.67 16.06 -0.54
N TYR A 498 -17.71 16.33 0.34
CA TYR A 498 -16.50 17.10 0.03
C TYR A 498 -16.77 18.47 -0.58
N LYS A 499 -17.86 19.12 -0.19
CA LYS A 499 -18.26 20.46 -0.63
C LYS A 499 -18.34 21.43 0.54
N LEU A 500 -18.10 22.70 0.25
CA LEU A 500 -18.39 23.77 1.19
C LEU A 500 -19.90 23.97 1.28
N VAL A 501 -20.41 24.01 2.50
CA VAL A 501 -21.82 24.22 2.84
C VAL A 501 -21.93 25.32 3.89
N GLN A 502 -23.10 25.94 4.02
CA GLN A 502 -23.29 27.12 4.87
C GLN A 502 -23.77 26.82 6.29
N GLN A 503 -23.94 25.53 6.63
CA GLN A 503 -24.38 25.13 7.95
C GLN A 503 -23.88 23.73 8.31
N ALA A 504 -23.75 23.45 9.60
CA ALA A 504 -23.44 22.13 10.15
C ALA A 504 -24.39 21.78 11.30
N ALA A 505 -24.92 20.56 11.34
CA ALA A 505 -25.61 20.08 12.54
C ALA A 505 -24.59 19.78 13.65
N ILE A 506 -24.86 20.21 14.89
CA ILE A 506 -23.91 20.10 16.01
C ILE A 506 -23.49 18.64 16.25
N ARG A 507 -24.45 17.70 16.28
CA ARG A 507 -24.23 16.24 16.38
C ARG A 507 -23.31 15.63 15.30
N ARG A 508 -23.03 16.37 14.23
CA ARG A 508 -22.12 15.98 13.14
C ARG A 508 -20.94 16.95 12.96
N ALA A 509 -20.77 17.91 13.87
CA ALA A 509 -19.76 18.94 13.71
C ALA A 509 -18.41 18.51 14.30
N PHE A 510 -17.34 18.97 13.64
CA PHE A 510 -15.99 18.95 14.16
C PHE A 510 -15.40 20.35 14.01
N ILE A 511 -15.01 20.96 15.11
CA ILE A 511 -14.76 22.41 15.19
C ILE A 511 -13.38 22.67 15.79
N ASN A 512 -12.65 23.62 15.22
CA ASN A 512 -11.44 24.14 15.83
C ASN A 512 -11.77 25.04 17.04
N LEU A 513 -11.37 24.60 18.23
CA LEU A 513 -11.69 25.25 19.51
C LEU A 513 -11.17 26.68 19.64
N LYS A 514 -10.14 27.04 18.87
CA LYS A 514 -9.57 28.39 18.85
C LYS A 514 -10.59 29.45 18.42
N TYR A 515 -11.51 29.09 17.53
CA TYR A 515 -12.47 30.01 16.93
C TYR A 515 -13.84 30.01 17.62
N LEU A 516 -14.07 29.07 18.53
CA LEU A 516 -15.35 28.92 19.22
C LEU A 516 -15.36 29.74 20.52
N LYS A 517 -16.40 30.53 20.80
CA LYS A 517 -16.55 31.25 22.08
C LYS A 517 -16.96 30.31 23.20
N HIS A 518 -16.78 30.76 24.45
CA HIS A 518 -17.14 29.95 25.62
C HIS A 518 -18.65 29.74 25.72
N GLU A 519 -19.42 30.79 25.44
CA GLU A 519 -20.89 30.78 25.41
C GLU A 519 -21.41 29.81 24.34
N GLU A 520 -20.84 29.86 23.14
CA GLU A 520 -21.20 28.98 22.01
C GLU A 520 -20.98 27.50 22.37
N LEU A 521 -19.83 27.15 22.99
CA LEU A 521 -19.59 25.77 23.41
C LEU A 521 -20.58 25.29 24.49
N MET A 522 -20.98 26.17 25.41
CA MET A 522 -22.01 25.85 26.41
C MET A 522 -23.37 25.63 25.78
N GLU A 523 -23.75 26.46 24.81
CA GLU A 523 -24.99 26.33 24.06
C GLU A 523 -25.01 25.04 23.24
N TYR A 524 -23.94 24.78 22.49
CA TYR A 524 -23.84 23.60 21.64
C TYR A 524 -23.88 22.31 22.44
N SER A 525 -23.28 22.28 23.64
CA SER A 525 -23.35 21.13 24.54
C SER A 525 -24.78 20.79 25.00
N LYS A 526 -25.70 21.75 24.99
CA LYS A 526 -27.12 21.56 25.36
C LYS A 526 -27.99 21.27 24.14
N ALA A 527 -27.58 21.73 22.96
CA ALA A 527 -28.33 21.65 21.71
C ALA A 527 -27.80 20.58 20.75
N ILE A 528 -27.03 19.57 21.21
CA ILE A 528 -26.36 18.56 20.36
C ILE A 528 -27.31 17.98 19.30
N ASN A 529 -28.53 17.63 19.71
CA ASN A 529 -29.48 16.94 18.84
C ASN A 529 -30.12 17.86 17.77
N GLU A 530 -30.46 19.10 18.09
CA GLU A 530 -31.32 19.93 17.24
C GLU A 530 -30.60 21.19 16.72
N GLY A 531 -29.48 21.55 17.34
CA GLY A 531 -28.76 22.76 17.05
C GLY A 531 -27.97 22.69 15.74
N VAL A 532 -27.84 23.87 15.14
CA VAL A 532 -27.18 24.10 13.86
C VAL A 532 -26.17 25.22 14.05
N ILE A 533 -25.02 25.07 13.41
CA ILE A 533 -23.96 26.08 13.33
C ILE A 533 -24.10 26.74 11.98
N LEU A 534 -24.32 28.05 11.96
CA LEU A 534 -24.48 28.85 10.74
C LEU A 534 -23.14 29.45 10.32
N GLU A 535 -22.23 28.58 9.89
CA GLU A 535 -20.90 28.94 9.42
C GLU A 535 -20.57 28.17 8.14
N THR A 536 -19.70 28.73 7.30
CA THR A 536 -19.14 27.96 6.19
C THR A 536 -18.34 26.79 6.75
N CYS A 537 -18.66 25.58 6.30
CA CYS A 537 -18.00 24.37 6.74
C CYS A 537 -17.76 23.41 5.58
N LEU A 538 -16.76 22.55 5.74
CA LEU A 538 -16.50 21.49 4.78
C LEU A 538 -17.27 20.22 5.17
N SER A 539 -18.19 19.80 4.33
CA SER A 539 -18.87 18.50 4.45
C SER A 539 -17.96 17.37 3.95
N LEU A 540 -17.87 16.26 4.68
CA LEU A 540 -17.08 15.07 4.32
C LEU A 540 -17.97 13.97 3.71
N ASP A 541 -17.47 12.73 3.66
CA ASP A 541 -18.23 11.55 3.22
C ASP A 541 -19.40 11.22 4.16
N GLU A 542 -20.32 10.38 3.70
CA GLU A 542 -21.52 9.97 4.44
C GLU A 542 -21.36 8.78 5.39
N TYR A 543 -20.18 8.17 5.46
CA TYR A 543 -19.94 6.92 6.18
C TYR A 543 -19.45 7.16 7.62
N ASN A 544 -19.36 6.07 8.38
CA ASN A 544 -19.05 6.06 9.82
C ASN A 544 -20.01 6.90 10.68
N TYR A 545 -21.21 7.20 10.20
CA TYR A 545 -22.23 7.90 10.97
C TYR A 545 -23.64 7.48 10.52
N CYS A 546 -24.51 7.15 11.47
CA CYS A 546 -25.93 6.94 11.22
C CYS A 546 -26.78 7.65 12.28
N MET A 547 -27.67 8.52 11.83
CA MET A 547 -28.59 9.26 12.70
C MET A 547 -29.74 8.37 13.17
N ASP A 548 -30.11 8.50 14.45
CA ASP A 548 -31.20 7.77 15.09
C ASP A 548 -31.06 6.24 15.05
N PHE A 549 -29.82 5.76 15.04
CA PHE A 549 -29.46 4.34 15.17
C PHE A 549 -28.62 4.10 16.43
N THR A 550 -29.06 3.18 17.30
CA THR A 550 -28.42 2.90 18.60
C THR A 550 -27.76 1.52 18.67
N GLY A 551 -27.70 0.80 17.54
CA GLY A 551 -27.09 -0.52 17.46
C GLY A 551 -25.56 -0.50 17.68
N SER A 552 -24.98 -1.65 18.00
CA SER A 552 -23.54 -1.79 18.24
C SER A 552 -22.69 -1.80 16.96
N LYS A 553 -23.30 -2.15 15.82
CA LYS A 553 -22.71 -2.15 14.47
C LYS A 553 -23.75 -1.68 13.45
N CYS A 554 -23.32 -1.02 12.39
CA CYS A 554 -24.20 -0.48 11.36
C CYS A 554 -23.59 -0.76 9.96
N PRO A 555 -23.76 -1.97 9.41
CA PRO A 555 -23.06 -2.39 8.18
C PRO A 555 -23.22 -1.45 6.98
N ILE A 556 -24.35 -0.75 6.88
CA ILE A 556 -24.61 0.21 5.80
C ILE A 556 -23.68 1.42 5.85
N VAL A 557 -23.27 1.87 7.05
CA VAL A 557 -22.34 3.00 7.20
C VAL A 557 -20.92 2.60 7.59
N ASP A 558 -20.74 1.38 8.08
CA ASP A 558 -19.44 0.80 8.38
C ASP A 558 -18.63 0.60 7.09
N ASP A 559 -17.31 0.69 7.21
CA ASP A 559 -16.39 0.54 6.08
C ASP A 559 -16.46 -0.86 5.46
N LEU A 560 -16.09 -0.96 4.18
CA LEU A 560 -15.87 -2.26 3.54
C LEU A 560 -14.75 -3.03 4.25
N VAL A 561 -14.96 -4.32 4.43
CA VAL A 561 -13.94 -5.23 4.92
C VAL A 561 -13.02 -5.60 3.77
N VAL A 562 -11.85 -4.97 3.71
CA VAL A 562 -10.78 -5.30 2.78
C VAL A 562 -9.61 -5.86 3.57
N VAL A 563 -9.25 -7.12 3.29
CA VAL A 563 -8.26 -7.85 4.10
C VAL A 563 -6.84 -7.41 3.77
N ASP A 564 -6.48 -7.32 2.49
CA ASP A 564 -5.20 -6.76 2.06
C ASP A 564 -5.34 -5.27 1.77
N THR A 565 -4.94 -4.42 2.71
CA THR A 565 -4.89 -2.95 2.52
C THR A 565 -3.48 -2.43 2.26
N GLY A 566 -2.55 -3.33 1.95
CA GLY A 566 -1.12 -3.04 1.87
C GLY A 566 -0.49 -2.86 3.25
N LYS A 567 0.85 -2.78 3.28
CA LYS A 567 1.60 -2.52 4.50
C LYS A 567 1.54 -1.04 4.87
N SER A 568 1.63 -0.75 6.17
CA SER A 568 1.85 0.63 6.58
C SER A 568 3.25 1.10 6.16
N VAL A 569 3.38 2.36 5.76
CA VAL A 569 4.69 2.94 5.44
C VAL A 569 5.65 2.83 6.62
N ASP A 570 5.16 3.04 7.84
CA ASP A 570 5.98 2.92 9.06
C ASP A 570 6.51 1.49 9.25
N SER A 571 5.68 0.45 8.99
CA SER A 571 6.13 -0.94 9.04
C SER A 571 7.17 -1.25 7.96
N ILE A 572 7.06 -0.64 6.78
CA ILE A 572 8.07 -0.77 5.73
C ILE A 572 9.38 -0.10 6.18
N TYR A 573 9.33 1.11 6.76
CA TYR A 573 10.52 1.77 7.28
C TYR A 573 11.24 0.93 8.34
N GLU A 574 10.50 0.35 9.29
CA GLU A 574 11.06 -0.55 10.30
C GLU A 574 11.76 -1.78 9.69
N GLN A 575 11.17 -2.38 8.66
CA GLN A 575 11.78 -3.53 7.98
C GLN A 575 13.04 -3.14 7.20
N VAL A 576 13.00 -2.00 6.52
CA VAL A 576 14.06 -1.54 5.63
C VAL A 576 15.28 -1.04 6.39
N GLU A 577 15.11 -0.46 7.58
CA GLU A 577 16.23 0.03 8.40
C GLU A 577 17.21 -1.08 8.80
N ASN A 578 16.73 -2.32 8.90
CA ASN A 578 17.52 -3.49 9.28
C ASN A 578 18.30 -4.13 8.12
N ILE A 579 18.11 -3.66 6.89
CA ILE A 579 18.79 -4.18 5.71
C ILE A 579 20.30 -3.98 5.84
N GLN A 580 21.08 -5.05 5.68
CA GLN A 580 22.53 -5.03 5.77
C GLN A 580 23.19 -4.94 4.36
N PRO A 581 24.40 -4.38 4.25
CA PRO A 581 25.19 -4.45 3.01
C PRO A 581 25.61 -5.89 2.67
N LEU A 582 26.05 -6.12 1.43
CA LEU A 582 26.56 -7.42 0.99
C LEU A 582 27.89 -7.76 1.67
N ALA A 583 27.95 -8.92 2.33
CA ALA A 583 29.13 -9.39 3.05
C ALA A 583 30.35 -9.65 2.14
N GLN A 584 30.14 -10.13 0.90
CA GLN A 584 31.23 -10.55 0.00
C GLN A 584 31.96 -9.39 -0.72
N TYR A 585 31.42 -8.17 -0.74
CA TYR A 585 32.06 -7.04 -1.45
C TYR A 585 33.11 -6.29 -0.61
N ILE A 586 33.34 -6.72 0.64
CA ILE A 586 34.23 -6.05 1.58
C ILE A 586 35.70 -6.45 1.35
N GLU A 587 35.98 -7.62 0.76
CA GLU A 587 37.35 -8.15 0.66
C GLU A 587 38.00 -8.07 -0.74
N GLU A 588 37.24 -8.02 -1.83
CA GLU A 588 37.81 -8.06 -3.19
C GLU A 588 37.17 -6.98 -4.09
N ASN A 589 37.92 -5.89 -4.33
CA ASN A 589 37.98 -5.07 -5.56
C ASN A 589 38.19 -3.57 -5.26
N ALA A 590 39.45 -3.15 -5.31
CA ALA A 590 39.87 -1.75 -5.47
C ALA A 590 39.73 -1.25 -6.93
N SER A 591 39.03 -1.98 -7.80
CA SER A 591 38.78 -1.63 -9.19
C SER A 591 37.39 -0.99 -9.35
N ASN A 592 37.38 0.24 -9.88
CA ASN A 592 36.24 1.14 -10.07
C ASN A 592 35.05 0.65 -10.96
N ASN A 593 34.87 -0.65 -11.17
CA ASN A 593 33.72 -1.18 -11.91
C ASN A 593 32.67 -1.71 -10.92
N VAL A 594 31.70 -0.85 -10.58
CA VAL A 594 30.59 -1.15 -9.69
C VAL A 594 29.53 -1.94 -10.47
N HIS A 595 29.34 -3.21 -10.14
CA HIS A 595 28.21 -4.00 -10.66
C HIS A 595 27.04 -4.01 -9.67
N TYR A 596 25.84 -3.72 -10.18
CA TYR A 596 24.58 -3.85 -9.44
C TYR A 596 24.33 -5.32 -9.09
N SER A 597 24.08 -5.65 -7.82
CA SER A 597 23.69 -7.00 -7.41
C SER A 597 22.18 -7.18 -7.46
N ASP A 598 21.72 -8.38 -7.84
CA ASP A 598 20.31 -8.79 -7.78
C ASP A 598 19.82 -9.13 -6.36
N ALA A 599 20.70 -9.01 -5.36
CA ALA A 599 20.37 -9.18 -3.96
C ALA A 599 19.23 -8.25 -3.55
N THR A 600 18.19 -8.82 -2.95
CA THR A 600 16.97 -8.10 -2.55
C THR A 600 16.60 -8.51 -1.14
N TYR A 601 16.05 -7.55 -0.39
CA TYR A 601 15.38 -7.81 0.86
C TYR A 601 13.88 -7.94 0.61
N PHE A 602 13.28 -9.08 0.96
CA PHE A 602 11.86 -9.30 0.70
C PHE A 602 10.95 -8.63 1.73
N ILE A 603 9.99 -7.83 1.23
CA ILE A 603 8.94 -7.21 2.05
C ILE A 603 7.79 -8.19 2.19
N LYS A 604 7.73 -8.87 3.34
CA LYS A 604 6.63 -9.77 3.69
C LYS A 604 5.33 -9.04 4.02
N LYS A 605 4.20 -9.55 3.54
CA LYS A 605 2.87 -9.07 3.90
C LYS A 605 2.30 -9.84 5.10
N SER A 606 2.72 -11.08 5.31
CA SER A 606 2.23 -11.93 6.39
C SER A 606 3.36 -12.54 7.22
N LYS A 607 3.02 -13.00 8.42
CA LYS A 607 3.88 -13.86 9.24
C LYS A 607 3.92 -15.30 8.73
N ILE A 608 3.10 -15.62 7.74
CA ILE A 608 2.87 -16.95 7.20
C ILE A 608 3.36 -17.03 5.74
N LEU A 609 4.18 -18.02 5.42
CA LEU A 609 4.63 -18.31 4.05
C LEU A 609 4.09 -19.66 3.58
N VAL A 610 3.39 -19.68 2.45
CA VAL A 610 3.02 -20.90 1.74
C VAL A 610 4.07 -21.19 0.67
N ILE A 611 4.70 -22.36 0.71
CA ILE A 611 5.68 -22.81 -0.29
C ILE A 611 5.05 -23.93 -1.12
N THR A 612 5.08 -23.78 -2.44
CA THR A 612 4.57 -24.78 -3.38
C THR A 612 5.48 -24.89 -4.60
N TYR A 613 5.53 -26.07 -5.19
CA TYR A 613 6.21 -26.30 -6.47
C TYR A 613 5.58 -25.58 -7.66
N ASN A 614 4.26 -25.46 -7.66
CA ASN A 614 3.55 -24.82 -8.75
C ASN A 614 2.32 -24.10 -8.21
N TYR A 615 1.93 -23.04 -8.89
CA TYR A 615 0.78 -22.20 -8.57
C TYR A 615 0.16 -21.67 -9.87
N PRO A 616 -1.18 -21.54 -9.96
CA PRO A 616 -1.84 -21.10 -11.18
C PRO A 616 -1.31 -19.76 -11.72
N ASP A 617 -1.37 -19.62 -13.04
CA ASP A 617 -1.12 -18.37 -13.76
C ASP A 617 -2.22 -18.13 -14.81
N TYR A 618 -2.38 -16.90 -15.28
CA TYR A 618 -3.42 -16.54 -16.25
C TYR A 618 -3.22 -17.19 -17.63
N SER A 619 -2.00 -17.65 -17.94
CA SER A 619 -1.75 -18.48 -19.12
C SER A 619 -1.92 -19.98 -18.87
N ASP A 620 -1.94 -20.43 -17.62
CA ASP A 620 -2.05 -21.85 -17.24
C ASP A 620 -2.87 -22.02 -15.94
N PHE A 621 -4.19 -22.15 -16.13
CA PHE A 621 -5.17 -22.25 -15.03
C PHE A 621 -5.20 -23.63 -14.36
N GLN A 622 -4.60 -24.67 -14.95
CA GLN A 622 -4.84 -26.06 -14.53
C GLN A 622 -3.86 -26.56 -13.45
N CYS A 623 -2.79 -25.82 -13.19
CA CYS A 623 -1.77 -26.23 -12.23
C CYS A 623 -2.14 -25.85 -10.78
N ASN A 624 -2.39 -26.84 -9.91
CA ASN A 624 -2.56 -26.66 -8.46
C ASN A 624 -3.66 -25.66 -8.02
N ALA A 625 -4.78 -25.58 -8.76
CA ALA A 625 -5.89 -24.67 -8.46
C ALA A 625 -6.48 -24.82 -7.04
N PHE A 626 -6.39 -26.01 -6.43
CA PHE A 626 -6.84 -26.24 -5.06
C PHE A 626 -6.01 -25.48 -4.01
N ILE A 627 -4.71 -25.21 -4.26
CA ILE A 627 -3.89 -24.38 -3.38
C ILE A 627 -4.41 -22.95 -3.43
N HIS A 628 -4.71 -22.46 -4.63
CA HIS A 628 -5.28 -21.13 -4.82
C HIS A 628 -6.61 -21.00 -4.08
N SER A 629 -7.54 -21.97 -4.19
CA SER A 629 -8.80 -21.94 -3.46
C SER A 629 -8.61 -21.90 -1.93
N ARG A 630 -7.59 -22.58 -1.39
CA ARG A 630 -7.26 -22.48 0.04
C ARG A 630 -6.78 -21.09 0.43
N VAL A 631 -5.81 -20.55 -0.31
CA VAL A 631 -5.23 -19.24 -0.04
C VAL A 631 -6.27 -18.12 -0.21
N GLU A 632 -7.12 -18.22 -1.23
CA GLU A 632 -8.25 -17.32 -1.43
C GLU A 632 -9.21 -17.37 -0.24
N GLU A 633 -9.52 -18.58 0.26
CA GLU A 633 -10.41 -18.71 1.41
C GLU A 633 -9.77 -18.24 2.72
N TYR A 634 -8.46 -18.43 2.92
CA TYR A 634 -7.74 -17.82 4.04
C TYR A 634 -7.95 -16.30 4.01
N LYS A 635 -7.73 -15.68 2.85
CA LYS A 635 -7.93 -14.25 2.66
C LYS A 635 -9.38 -13.84 2.91
N ASN A 636 -10.37 -14.59 2.42
CA ASN A 636 -11.80 -14.32 2.66
C ASN A 636 -12.18 -14.36 4.15
N ASN A 637 -11.45 -15.14 4.96
CA ASN A 637 -11.63 -15.24 6.41
C ASN A 637 -10.66 -14.35 7.20
N GLY A 638 -10.01 -13.37 6.55
CA GLY A 638 -9.16 -12.38 7.21
C GLY A 638 -7.71 -12.82 7.47
N LEU A 639 -7.28 -13.96 6.94
CA LEU A 639 -5.93 -14.50 7.09
C LEU A 639 -5.12 -14.28 5.81
N LEU A 640 -4.19 -13.33 5.84
CA LEU A 640 -3.24 -13.14 4.74
C LEU A 640 -2.08 -14.12 4.86
N VAL A 641 -1.59 -14.59 3.71
CA VAL A 641 -0.37 -15.41 3.59
C VAL A 641 0.44 -14.92 2.40
N ASP A 642 1.77 -15.00 2.49
CA ASP A 642 2.64 -14.84 1.33
C ASP A 642 2.77 -16.19 0.61
N VAL A 643 2.82 -16.20 -0.72
CA VAL A 643 2.93 -17.43 -1.53
C VAL A 643 4.26 -17.43 -2.28
N PHE A 644 5.03 -18.51 -2.13
CA PHE A 644 6.28 -18.77 -2.83
C PHE A 644 6.14 -19.98 -3.74
N ARG A 645 6.26 -19.75 -5.05
CA ARG A 645 6.39 -20.77 -6.10
C ARG A 645 7.86 -21.12 -6.27
N TYR A 646 8.21 -22.35 -5.92
CA TYR A 646 9.56 -22.90 -6.04
C TYR A 646 9.81 -23.42 -7.46
N GLY A 647 10.78 -22.85 -8.19
CA GLY A 647 11.07 -23.22 -9.57
C GLY A 647 12.35 -22.60 -10.16
N GLY A 648 12.98 -23.31 -11.10
CA GLY A 648 14.38 -23.08 -11.52
C GLY A 648 14.64 -22.17 -12.73
N ASN A 649 13.62 -21.61 -13.38
CA ASN A 649 13.80 -20.66 -14.50
C ASN A 649 12.73 -19.58 -14.44
N CYS A 650 13.02 -18.47 -13.76
CA CYS A 650 12.05 -17.43 -13.51
C CYS A 650 12.34 -16.20 -14.37
N SER A 651 11.44 -15.87 -15.31
CA SER A 651 11.51 -14.61 -16.06
C SER A 651 10.90 -13.43 -15.30
N LYS A 652 10.06 -13.68 -14.28
CA LYS A 652 9.36 -12.68 -13.46
C LYS A 652 9.29 -13.12 -11.99
N ARG A 653 10.05 -12.45 -11.12
CA ARG A 653 10.13 -12.76 -9.67
C ARG A 653 8.79 -12.55 -8.94
N TYR A 654 8.00 -11.56 -9.36
CA TYR A 654 6.74 -11.23 -8.72
C TYR A 654 5.60 -11.21 -9.75
N SER A 655 4.49 -11.82 -9.37
CA SER A 655 3.23 -11.80 -10.12
C SER A 655 2.03 -11.74 -9.19
N GLU A 656 0.83 -11.73 -9.76
CA GLU A 656 -0.41 -11.98 -9.04
C GLU A 656 -1.25 -12.99 -9.82
N PHE A 657 -2.06 -13.75 -9.08
CA PHE A 657 -3.16 -14.52 -9.66
C PHE A 657 -4.42 -14.33 -8.81
N CYS A 658 -5.47 -13.79 -9.42
CA CYS A 658 -6.75 -13.48 -8.80
C CYS A 658 -6.64 -12.62 -7.53
N GLY A 659 -5.65 -11.72 -7.48
CA GLY A 659 -5.40 -10.85 -6.33
C GLY A 659 -4.66 -11.54 -5.17
N ILE A 660 -4.06 -12.71 -5.40
CA ILE A 660 -3.06 -13.31 -4.52
C ILE A 660 -1.68 -13.02 -5.11
N ASP A 661 -0.81 -12.43 -4.31
CA ASP A 661 0.56 -12.14 -4.75
C ASP A 661 1.43 -13.40 -4.70
N ILE A 662 2.21 -13.63 -5.75
CA ILE A 662 3.07 -14.80 -5.88
C ILE A 662 4.51 -14.33 -6.05
N ILE A 663 5.40 -14.98 -5.30
CA ILE A 663 6.85 -14.84 -5.43
C ILE A 663 7.34 -16.10 -6.12
N GLU A 664 8.22 -15.96 -7.09
CA GLU A 664 8.88 -17.10 -7.72
C GLU A 664 10.39 -17.01 -7.58
N GLY A 665 11.02 -18.14 -7.27
CA GLY A 665 12.47 -18.22 -7.20
C GLY A 665 13.03 -19.59 -6.89
N ASN A 666 14.35 -19.62 -6.80
CA ASN A 666 15.17 -20.80 -6.54
C ASN A 666 15.40 -21.02 -5.03
N SER A 667 16.19 -22.06 -4.71
CA SER A 667 16.63 -22.39 -3.35
C SER A 667 17.28 -21.23 -2.60
N GLU A 668 18.14 -20.45 -3.28
CA GLU A 668 18.86 -19.34 -2.65
C GLU A 668 17.91 -18.23 -2.22
N LEU A 669 17.00 -17.81 -3.10
CA LEU A 669 16.00 -16.80 -2.77
C LEU A 669 15.08 -17.29 -1.65
N LEU A 670 14.61 -18.54 -1.72
CA LEU A 670 13.75 -19.10 -0.68
C LEU A 670 14.45 -19.11 0.69
N ASN A 671 15.71 -19.53 0.72
CA ASN A 671 16.50 -19.56 1.96
C ASN A 671 16.67 -18.14 2.53
N ASN A 672 17.06 -17.19 1.69
CA ASN A 672 17.18 -15.78 2.08
C ASN A 672 15.86 -15.22 2.63
N ILE A 673 14.73 -15.46 1.96
CA ILE A 673 13.41 -15.03 2.42
C ILE A 673 13.04 -15.65 3.78
N LEU A 674 13.37 -16.91 4.02
CA LEU A 674 13.09 -17.57 5.30
C LEU A 674 13.98 -17.04 6.43
N LEU A 675 15.24 -16.69 6.14
CA LEU A 675 16.18 -16.13 7.11
C LEU A 675 15.87 -14.68 7.44
N THR A 676 15.66 -13.83 6.44
CA THR A 676 15.52 -12.38 6.62
C THR A 676 14.07 -11.90 6.69
N GLY A 677 13.13 -12.68 6.14
CA GLY A 677 11.72 -12.31 6.09
C GLY A 677 11.02 -12.41 7.45
N GLY A 678 11.60 -13.07 8.45
CA GLY A 678 11.05 -13.19 9.80
C GLY A 678 9.70 -13.88 9.85
N TYR A 679 9.46 -14.88 9.00
CA TYR A 679 8.24 -15.68 9.04
C TYR A 679 8.18 -16.50 10.33
N GLU A 680 7.00 -16.59 10.93
CA GLU A 680 6.76 -17.37 12.15
C GLU A 680 6.23 -18.77 11.81
N MET A 681 5.51 -18.89 10.69
CA MET A 681 4.95 -20.15 10.21
C MET A 681 5.18 -20.36 8.71
N VAL A 682 5.48 -21.60 8.34
CA VAL A 682 5.69 -22.05 6.96
C VAL A 682 4.75 -23.22 6.64
N LEU A 683 3.95 -23.06 5.59
CA LEU A 683 3.06 -24.09 5.07
C LEU A 683 3.70 -24.66 3.80
N ILE A 684 3.95 -25.96 3.76
CA ILE A 684 4.63 -26.59 2.62
C ILE A 684 3.67 -27.53 1.91
N HIS A 685 3.45 -27.27 0.63
CA HIS A 685 2.67 -28.11 -0.25
C HIS A 685 3.59 -29.11 -0.99
N SER A 686 3.27 -30.42 -0.88
CA SER A 686 4.01 -31.50 -1.59
C SER A 686 5.52 -31.43 -1.36
N LEU A 687 5.93 -31.60 -0.11
CA LEU A 687 7.34 -31.55 0.29
C LEU A 687 8.17 -32.61 -0.45
N SER A 688 9.17 -32.16 -1.21
CA SER A 688 10.29 -32.98 -1.70
C SER A 688 11.50 -32.86 -0.76
N ALA A 689 12.46 -33.78 -0.69
CA ALA A 689 13.59 -33.76 -1.62
C ALA A 689 14.34 -32.41 -1.61
N GLU A 690 14.39 -31.81 -2.79
CA GLU A 690 15.06 -30.54 -3.09
C GLU A 690 14.57 -29.37 -2.22
N MET A 691 13.25 -29.19 -2.09
CA MET A 691 12.68 -28.14 -1.22
C MET A 691 13.16 -28.30 0.22
N TRP A 692 13.13 -29.52 0.77
CA TRP A 692 13.59 -29.78 2.14
C TRP A 692 15.05 -29.39 2.31
N ASP A 693 15.92 -29.76 1.37
CA ASP A 693 17.33 -29.38 1.40
C ASP A 693 17.52 -27.87 1.35
N ALA A 694 16.67 -27.15 0.61
CA ALA A 694 16.69 -25.69 0.54
C ALA A 694 16.29 -25.03 1.87
N VAL A 695 15.31 -25.58 2.59
CA VAL A 695 14.68 -24.92 3.76
C VAL A 695 15.15 -25.44 5.12
N LYS A 696 15.68 -26.66 5.24
CA LYS A 696 15.95 -27.36 6.52
C LYS A 696 16.81 -26.59 7.53
N ASN A 697 17.63 -25.64 7.06
CA ASN A 697 18.47 -24.83 7.93
C ASN A 697 17.77 -23.54 8.39
N SER A 698 16.84 -23.00 7.60
CA SER A 698 16.20 -21.69 7.84
C SER A 698 14.83 -21.80 8.54
N ILE A 699 14.26 -23.00 8.65
CA ILE A 699 12.93 -23.23 9.26
C ILE A 699 12.94 -23.78 10.69
N ARG A 700 14.12 -24.01 11.30
CA ARG A 700 14.25 -24.72 12.60
C ARG A 700 13.52 -24.02 13.77
N ASP A 701 13.43 -22.71 13.71
CA ASP A 701 12.82 -21.81 14.68
C ASP A 701 11.34 -21.47 14.35
N LYS A 702 10.76 -22.12 13.33
CA LYS A 702 9.45 -21.76 12.77
C LYS A 702 8.45 -22.89 12.95
N LYS A 703 7.16 -22.53 13.02
CA LYS A 703 6.07 -23.50 12.97
C LYS A 703 5.93 -24.02 11.54
N ILE A 704 5.83 -25.34 11.38
CA ILE A 704 5.78 -25.97 10.06
C ILE A 704 4.51 -26.79 9.94
N LEU A 705 3.71 -26.51 8.92
CA LEU A 705 2.54 -27.31 8.54
C LEU A 705 2.78 -27.85 7.14
N VAL A 706 2.68 -29.16 6.95
CA VAL A 706 2.92 -29.80 5.65
C VAL A 706 1.63 -30.41 5.12
N TRP A 707 1.24 -30.03 3.91
CA TRP A 707 0.14 -30.65 3.17
C TRP A 707 0.67 -31.87 2.41
N LEU A 708 0.21 -33.05 2.81
CA LEU A 708 0.66 -34.32 2.29
C LEU A 708 -0.47 -34.98 1.48
N HIS A 709 -0.16 -35.45 0.28
CA HIS A 709 -1.12 -36.03 -0.69
C HIS A 709 -1.09 -37.55 -0.73
N GLY A 710 -0.45 -38.16 0.26
CA GLY A 710 -0.19 -39.59 0.24
C GLY A 710 1.09 -39.89 -0.53
N THR A 711 1.35 -39.29 -1.70
CA THR A 711 2.51 -39.50 -2.61
C THR A 711 3.88 -39.45 -1.95
N GLU A 712 3.99 -38.67 -0.90
CA GLU A 712 5.19 -38.36 -0.15
C GLU A 712 5.57 -39.49 0.85
N PHE A 713 4.64 -40.39 1.20
CA PHE A 713 4.87 -41.41 2.24
C PHE A 713 5.33 -42.79 1.75
N GLN A 714 5.07 -43.16 0.49
CA GLN A 714 5.35 -44.48 -0.08
C GLN A 714 5.69 -44.44 -1.59
N PRO A 715 6.49 -45.37 -2.14
CA PRO A 715 6.68 -45.47 -3.58
C PRO A 715 5.37 -45.85 -4.29
N ASN A 716 5.12 -45.34 -5.50
CA ASN A 716 3.92 -45.68 -6.29
C ASN A 716 3.72 -47.20 -6.46
N ARG A 717 4.81 -48.00 -6.46
CA ARG A 717 4.75 -49.47 -6.51
C ARG A 717 4.11 -50.13 -5.29
N ARG A 718 4.07 -49.44 -4.14
CA ARG A 718 3.40 -49.89 -2.91
C ARG A 718 1.97 -49.35 -2.78
N ARG A 719 1.59 -48.36 -3.60
CA ARG A 719 0.21 -47.89 -3.72
C ARG A 719 -0.46 -48.57 -4.92
N ARG A 720 -1.30 -49.58 -4.68
CA ARG A 720 -2.32 -49.95 -5.68
C ARG A 720 -3.43 -48.89 -5.79
N ASP A 721 -3.38 -47.90 -4.91
CA ASP A 721 -4.35 -46.83 -4.72
C ASP A 721 -4.13 -45.61 -5.61
N SER A 722 -3.96 -45.79 -6.92
CA SER A 722 -4.01 -44.68 -7.88
C SER A 722 -5.40 -44.02 -7.96
N GLN A 723 -6.38 -44.48 -7.17
CA GLN A 723 -7.77 -44.09 -7.28
C GLN A 723 -8.27 -43.11 -6.21
N TYR A 724 -7.54 -42.77 -5.13
CA TYR A 724 -8.13 -41.94 -4.04
C TYR A 724 -8.63 -40.56 -4.49
N PHE A 725 -7.83 -39.84 -5.28
CA PHE A 725 -8.22 -38.52 -5.81
C PHE A 725 -9.38 -38.63 -6.80
N ASN A 726 -9.24 -39.50 -7.81
CA ASN A 726 -10.29 -39.75 -8.79
C ASN A 726 -11.60 -40.27 -8.17
N LYS A 727 -11.51 -41.04 -7.08
CA LYS A 727 -12.67 -41.61 -6.37
C LYS A 727 -13.47 -40.52 -5.68
N ALA A 728 -12.85 -39.66 -4.89
CA ALA A 728 -13.57 -38.58 -4.20
C ALA A 728 -14.19 -37.60 -5.20
N GLU A 729 -13.48 -37.27 -6.29
CA GLU A 729 -14.00 -36.46 -7.40
C GLU A 729 -15.18 -37.14 -8.10
N ALA A 730 -15.06 -38.43 -8.44
CA ALA A 730 -16.13 -39.21 -9.04
C ALA A 730 -17.37 -39.26 -8.13
N MET A 731 -17.18 -39.55 -6.85
CA MET A 731 -18.24 -39.55 -5.83
C MET A 731 -18.90 -38.16 -5.71
N SER A 732 -18.12 -37.07 -5.82
CA SER A 732 -18.66 -35.70 -5.79
C SER A 732 -19.63 -35.43 -6.96
N ALA A 733 -19.30 -35.96 -8.15
CA ALA A 733 -20.10 -35.90 -9.37
C ALA A 733 -21.29 -36.87 -9.37
N GLY A 734 -21.46 -37.66 -8.30
CA GLY A 734 -22.55 -38.63 -8.17
C GLY A 734 -22.26 -39.98 -8.82
N LEU A 735 -21.00 -40.31 -9.10
CA LEU A 735 -20.61 -41.66 -9.51
C LEU A 735 -20.50 -42.58 -8.29
N VAL A 736 -20.84 -43.85 -8.50
CA VAL A 736 -20.75 -44.89 -7.45
C VAL A 736 -19.44 -45.64 -7.64
N PRO A 737 -18.48 -45.55 -6.70
CA PRO A 737 -17.23 -46.28 -6.80
C PRO A 737 -17.46 -47.77 -6.52
N VAL A 738 -16.90 -48.62 -7.39
CA VAL A 738 -16.75 -50.06 -7.15
C VAL A 738 -15.26 -50.31 -6.99
N VAL A 739 -14.84 -50.63 -5.77
CA VAL A 739 -13.43 -50.62 -5.36
C VAL A 739 -13.02 -51.95 -4.77
N ALA A 740 -11.81 -52.41 -5.08
CA ALA A 740 -11.26 -53.62 -4.49
C ALA A 740 -10.92 -53.38 -3.01
N ASN A 741 -11.08 -54.43 -2.20
CA ASN A 741 -10.75 -54.43 -0.77
C ASN A 741 -9.23 -54.59 -0.54
N ASP A 742 -8.43 -53.71 -1.15
CA ASP A 742 -6.97 -53.65 -0.96
C ASP A 742 -6.42 -52.23 -0.85
N SER A 743 -7.31 -51.26 -0.60
CA SER A 743 -6.95 -49.85 -0.43
C SER A 743 -6.62 -49.46 1.01
N ALA A 744 -5.69 -48.52 1.19
CA ALA A 744 -5.13 -48.13 2.49
C ALA A 744 -6.14 -47.56 3.51
N VAL A 745 -7.34 -47.17 3.07
CA VAL A 745 -8.46 -46.67 3.88
C VAL A 745 -9.77 -47.27 3.34
N PRO A 746 -10.33 -48.33 3.95
CA PRO A 746 -11.63 -48.86 3.60
C PRO A 746 -12.72 -47.84 3.98
N GLU A 747 -13.46 -47.32 3.02
CA GLU A 747 -14.64 -46.47 3.29
C GLU A 747 -15.93 -47.30 3.22
N SER A 748 -16.94 -46.93 4.00
CA SER A 748 -18.10 -47.79 4.32
C SER A 748 -18.92 -48.22 3.09
N SER A 749 -19.61 -49.35 3.24
CA SER A 749 -20.53 -49.97 2.27
C SER A 749 -21.68 -49.08 1.79
N ASP A 750 -21.89 -47.93 2.42
CA ASP A 750 -23.09 -47.11 2.20
C ASP A 750 -22.90 -46.07 1.08
N CYS A 751 -21.68 -45.96 0.55
CA CYS A 751 -21.27 -44.97 -0.44
C CYS A 751 -20.61 -45.58 -1.70
N GLY A 752 -20.54 -46.91 -1.79
CA GLY A 752 -19.91 -47.64 -2.88
C GLY A 752 -19.99 -49.14 -2.66
N ILE A 753 -19.47 -49.93 -3.60
CA ILE A 753 -19.38 -51.38 -3.46
C ILE A 753 -17.90 -51.77 -3.27
N LEU A 754 -17.62 -52.49 -2.17
CA LEU A 754 -16.33 -53.13 -1.94
C LEU A 754 -16.39 -54.55 -2.50
N VAL A 755 -15.43 -54.91 -3.35
CA VAL A 755 -15.29 -56.26 -3.91
C VAL A 755 -14.02 -56.93 -3.42
N ALA A 756 -14.01 -58.25 -3.24
CA ALA A 756 -12.76 -58.99 -3.06
C ALA A 756 -11.93 -58.93 -4.34
N LYS A 757 -10.68 -59.43 -4.31
CA LYS A 757 -9.75 -59.43 -5.45
C LYS A 757 -10.16 -60.42 -6.56
N ASP A 758 -11.43 -60.42 -6.95
CA ASP A 758 -12.00 -61.26 -8.00
C ASP A 758 -12.65 -60.38 -9.09
N TYR A 759 -12.18 -60.54 -10.33
CA TYR A 759 -12.71 -59.82 -11.48
C TYR A 759 -14.18 -60.18 -11.76
N LYS A 760 -14.63 -61.38 -11.36
CA LYS A 760 -16.03 -61.79 -11.47
C LYS A 760 -16.92 -61.00 -10.51
N GLU A 761 -16.44 -60.77 -9.30
CA GLU A 761 -17.18 -59.99 -8.29
C GLU A 761 -17.30 -58.51 -8.68
N LEU A 762 -16.25 -57.96 -9.29
CA LEU A 762 -16.27 -56.63 -9.89
C LEU A 762 -17.33 -56.53 -11.00
N ALA A 763 -17.31 -57.48 -11.95
CA ALA A 763 -18.29 -57.52 -13.05
C ALA A 763 -19.73 -57.66 -12.54
N ASN A 764 -19.97 -58.60 -11.61
CA ASN A 764 -21.28 -58.81 -10.98
C ASN A 764 -21.78 -57.56 -10.24
N SER A 765 -20.87 -56.80 -9.61
CA SER A 765 -21.21 -55.56 -8.91
C SER A 765 -21.62 -54.44 -9.87
N ILE A 766 -20.94 -54.33 -11.01
CA ILE A 766 -21.30 -53.39 -12.09
C ILE A 766 -22.65 -53.78 -12.70
N GLU A 767 -22.84 -55.06 -13.02
CA GLU A 767 -24.11 -55.60 -13.53
C GLU A 767 -25.27 -55.37 -12.54
N LYS A 768 -25.03 -55.57 -11.25
CA LYS A 768 -26.00 -55.27 -10.18
C LYS A 768 -26.39 -53.79 -10.16
N LEU A 769 -25.44 -52.86 -10.28
CA LEU A 769 -25.74 -51.42 -10.35
C LEU A 769 -26.52 -51.06 -11.61
N TYR A 770 -26.22 -51.69 -12.74
CA TYR A 770 -26.92 -51.50 -14.01
C TYR A 770 -28.39 -51.95 -13.93
N HIS A 771 -28.65 -53.13 -13.36
CA HIS A 771 -29.99 -53.68 -13.25
C HIS A 771 -30.80 -53.16 -12.05
N GLN A 772 -30.17 -52.46 -11.09
CA GLN A 772 -30.83 -51.92 -9.89
C GLN A 772 -30.72 -50.38 -9.80
N PRO A 773 -31.46 -49.60 -10.59
CA PRO A 773 -31.38 -48.14 -10.60
C PRO A 773 -31.62 -47.49 -9.23
N LYS A 774 -32.51 -48.05 -8.40
CA LYS A 774 -32.77 -47.54 -7.05
C LYS A 774 -31.55 -47.67 -6.13
N LEU A 775 -30.80 -48.78 -6.25
CA LEU A 775 -29.57 -48.99 -5.49
C LEU A 775 -28.49 -48.01 -5.94
N PHE A 776 -28.30 -47.86 -7.25
CA PHE A 776 -27.37 -46.88 -7.81
C PHE A 776 -27.68 -45.46 -7.32
N MET A 777 -28.94 -45.01 -7.41
CA MET A 777 -29.35 -43.67 -6.97
C MET A 777 -29.12 -43.45 -5.47
N ASN A 778 -29.34 -44.48 -4.65
CA ASN A 778 -29.09 -44.39 -3.20
C ASN A 778 -27.59 -44.26 -2.90
N LEU A 779 -26.77 -45.14 -3.49
CA LEU A 779 -25.32 -45.11 -3.32
C LEU A 779 -24.70 -43.82 -3.87
N SER A 780 -25.17 -43.35 -5.03
CA SER A 780 -24.74 -42.09 -5.66
C SER A 780 -25.05 -40.89 -4.76
N ARG A 781 -26.28 -40.81 -4.22
CA ARG A 781 -26.68 -39.75 -3.29
C ARG A 781 -25.83 -39.78 -2.01
N ASN A 782 -25.61 -40.96 -1.45
CA ASN A 782 -24.82 -41.14 -0.23
C ASN A 782 -23.34 -40.83 -0.47
N ALA A 783 -22.78 -41.23 -1.61
CA ALA A 783 -21.41 -40.92 -2.03
C ALA A 783 -21.20 -39.41 -2.13
N SER A 784 -22.05 -38.72 -2.89
CA SER A 784 -21.97 -37.27 -3.05
C SER A 784 -22.20 -36.55 -1.72
N LYS A 785 -23.17 -36.99 -0.90
CA LYS A 785 -23.41 -36.42 0.44
C LYS A 785 -22.20 -36.61 1.35
N THR A 786 -21.60 -37.80 1.37
CA THR A 786 -20.45 -38.13 2.23
C THR A 786 -19.24 -37.28 1.87
N VAL A 787 -18.89 -37.21 0.57
CA VAL A 787 -17.80 -36.36 0.09
C VAL A 787 -18.06 -34.90 0.42
N ARG A 788 -19.29 -34.40 0.17
CA ARG A 788 -19.67 -33.03 0.52
C ARG A 788 -19.57 -32.76 2.01
N VAL A 789 -19.85 -33.70 2.90
CA VAL A 789 -19.76 -33.49 4.35
C VAL A 789 -18.31 -33.58 4.84
N LYS A 790 -17.56 -34.57 4.37
CA LYS A 790 -16.20 -34.86 4.80
C LYS A 790 -15.19 -33.82 4.29
N TYR A 791 -15.32 -33.40 3.04
CA TYR A 791 -14.39 -32.48 2.38
C TYR A 791 -14.95 -31.06 2.21
N ARG A 792 -16.02 -30.73 2.94
CA ARG A 792 -16.61 -29.38 2.99
C ARG A 792 -15.58 -28.35 3.48
N LEU A 793 -15.74 -27.10 3.03
CA LEU A 793 -14.96 -25.94 3.49
C LEU A 793 -14.83 -25.88 5.02
N SER A 794 -15.95 -26.06 5.73
CA SER A 794 -16.02 -26.04 7.19
C SER A 794 -15.28 -27.19 7.86
N SER A 795 -15.15 -28.32 7.16
CA SER A 795 -14.54 -29.55 7.70
C SER A 795 -13.03 -29.60 7.44
N THR A 796 -12.51 -28.74 6.56
CA THR A 796 -11.10 -28.72 6.13
C THR A 796 -10.46 -27.35 6.36
N ILE A 797 -10.76 -26.37 5.50
CA ILE A 797 -10.10 -25.06 5.47
C ILE A 797 -10.38 -24.24 6.74
N LEU A 798 -11.61 -24.24 7.28
CA LEU A 798 -11.88 -23.49 8.51
C LEU A 798 -11.14 -24.06 9.73
N LYS A 799 -11.04 -25.40 9.83
CA LYS A 799 -10.23 -26.05 10.88
C LYS A 799 -8.74 -25.77 10.73
N GLU A 800 -8.28 -25.69 9.48
CA GLU A 800 -6.92 -25.32 9.17
C GLU A 800 -6.63 -23.86 9.56
N ILE A 801 -7.53 -22.91 9.25
CA ILE A 801 -7.43 -21.53 9.71
C ILE A 801 -7.40 -21.48 11.24
N GLU A 802 -8.25 -22.25 11.92
CA GLU A 802 -8.25 -22.35 13.39
C GLU A 802 -6.91 -22.87 13.92
N LEU A 803 -6.36 -23.94 13.34
CA LEU A 803 -5.05 -24.48 13.68
C LEU A 803 -3.95 -23.45 13.49
N ILE A 804 -3.87 -22.83 12.30
CA ILE A 804 -2.88 -21.79 11.97
C ILE A 804 -2.97 -20.64 12.98
N THR A 805 -4.18 -20.17 13.27
CA THR A 805 -4.41 -19.05 14.17
C THR A 805 -4.08 -19.41 15.62
N SER A 806 -4.32 -20.66 16.04
CA SER A 806 -4.02 -21.13 17.39
C SER A 806 -2.51 -21.28 17.63
N GLU A 807 -1.76 -21.74 16.65
CA GLU A 807 -0.30 -21.93 16.75
C GLU A 807 0.49 -20.61 16.66
N LEU A 808 -0.15 -19.53 16.17
CA LEU A 808 0.42 -18.18 16.10
C LEU A 808 0.11 -17.30 17.32
N LYS A 809 -0.85 -17.69 18.16
CA LYS A 809 -1.16 -17.03 19.45
C LYS A 809 -0.28 -17.59 20.55
#